data_AF-A0A7S1CUI5-F1
#
_entry.id   AF-A0A7S1CUI5-F1
#
_cell.length_a   1.000
_cell.length_b   1.000
_cell.length_c   1.000
_cell.angle_alpha   90.00
_cell.angle_beta   90.00
_cell.angle_gamma   90.00
#
_symmetry.space_group_name_H-M   'P 1'
#
loop_
_entity.id
_entity.type
_entity.pdbx_description
1 polymer ?
#
loop_
_entity_poly.entity_id
_entity_poly.type
_entity_poly.pdbx_seq_one_letter_code
_entity_poly.pdbx_strand_id
1 'polypeptide(L)'
;PLDAEMEAAASLAQQVLPPRSRNHRRKKKNQGADGYENSGHETSDFLFTEDDKSDYFVTEDDKDDDDGGDAEDEINNDSVMETINVATAKLSIEGAENGNDADNITCKEDITLTTCASPTHSPPLSPPQPSTATLSKPRRKRAPRKRGKGKKGPQPVPEDHLPDSIVTQDDDENDATRTLDGQSQQKGVVQEEEQSANPLYVSCQVCTDQPPQQQQQYDDSIYIDEDDDDYPADMRIQKEEEEEQLEEDAPKKPKRTIEEELTFLERISDTRYQVQVGFVPNMKVPAEIIVNSDLQTLLVQELRDTCCIGPYAEAEQSFIPALRQAANVAALPGIVKASLAMPDVHSGYGFCIGNVAAFDMEDPLSVVSPGGVGFDINCGVRLIRTNLTEVDLTGEMKEKLAEEMFQKIPVGVGRKGEIKCTEDDLDRLLAEGVDWAVEKGLAWPEDRDHCEENGRMDMADPSFVSKRAKKRGLKQLGTLGAGNHYAEIQIVDEVYDQNAADTMGIGKVGQVCIMIHTGSRGLGHQVATDALTTMERAMSKDKIELNDRQLSCARIGSREGKEYLAGMASAANFAWVNRSCITALTRKVFADMFKRTPEEMEMHLVYDVCHNIAKVEEHSIGGVMKKLLVHRKGSTRAFPPYHPNIPKDYQSIGQPVLIGGTMGTCSYVLVGTDKGMTETFGSTCHGAGRALSRNQSRKKLDHVQVLERLKNDGISIRVASPMLVAEEAPESYKNVTDVIDTCEDAGISRKVVKLRPVAVIKG
;
A
#
# COMPACT_ATOMS: atom_id res chain seq x y z
N PRO A 1 -41.33 -16.18 27.79
CA PRO A 1 -42.06 -17.04 26.84
C PRO A 1 -41.69 -16.71 25.38
N LEU A 2 -40.39 -16.73 25.09
CA LEU A 2 -39.84 -16.68 23.72
C LEU A 2 -38.81 -17.80 23.48
N ASP A 3 -38.61 -18.64 24.50
CA ASP A 3 -37.66 -19.75 24.55
C ASP A 3 -38.29 -21.07 24.05
N ALA A 4 -39.59 -21.07 23.76
CA ALA A 4 -40.38 -22.26 23.43
C ALA A 4 -40.52 -22.54 21.92
N GLU A 5 -40.10 -21.62 21.05
CA GLU A 5 -40.27 -21.76 19.59
C GLU A 5 -38.99 -22.24 18.88
N MET A 6 -37.81 -22.12 19.50
CA MET A 6 -36.54 -22.60 18.90
C MET A 6 -36.40 -24.13 18.92
N GLU A 7 -36.92 -24.85 19.91
CA GLU A 7 -36.84 -26.32 19.95
C GLU A 7 -37.69 -26.98 18.85
N ALA A 8 -38.75 -26.32 18.36
CA ALA A 8 -39.63 -26.87 17.33
C ALA A 8 -38.94 -27.00 15.95
N ALA A 9 -38.04 -26.07 15.61
CA ALA A 9 -37.39 -26.03 14.30
C ALA A 9 -36.38 -27.18 14.08
N ALA A 10 -35.72 -27.65 15.15
CA ALA A 10 -34.71 -28.70 15.06
C ALA A 10 -35.30 -30.09 14.73
N SER A 11 -36.59 -30.31 14.97
CA SER A 11 -37.20 -31.64 14.87
C SER A 11 -37.53 -32.11 13.43
N LEU A 12 -37.48 -31.24 12.41
CA LEU A 12 -37.96 -31.58 11.06
C LEU A 12 -36.89 -32.07 10.07
N ALA A 13 -35.60 -31.90 10.39
CA ALA A 13 -34.51 -32.14 9.43
C ALA A 13 -33.97 -33.59 9.40
N GLN A 14 -34.53 -34.52 10.19
CA GLN A 14 -33.87 -35.79 10.51
C GLN A 14 -34.57 -37.07 9.98
N GLN A 15 -35.35 -36.98 8.89
CA GLN A 15 -36.02 -38.16 8.29
C GLN A 15 -35.98 -38.23 6.74
N VAL A 16 -34.80 -38.40 6.13
CA VAL A 16 -34.69 -39.18 4.87
C VAL A 16 -33.36 -39.96 4.83
N LEU A 17 -33.42 -41.18 4.27
CA LEU A 17 -32.35 -42.10 3.82
C LEU A 17 -31.78 -43.16 4.81
N PRO A 18 -31.41 -44.37 4.33
CA PRO A 18 -31.16 -45.54 5.18
C PRO A 18 -29.68 -46.03 5.19
N PRO A 19 -29.28 -46.93 6.11
CA PRO A 19 -27.87 -47.21 6.42
C PRO A 19 -27.25 -48.42 5.69
N ARG A 20 -25.91 -48.44 5.59
CA ARG A 20 -25.11 -49.67 5.45
C ARG A 20 -23.88 -49.70 6.37
N SER A 21 -23.43 -50.91 6.67
CA SER A 21 -22.64 -51.29 7.84
C SER A 21 -21.14 -50.97 7.79
N ARG A 22 -20.59 -50.50 8.91
CA ARG A 22 -19.18 -50.71 9.29
C ARG A 22 -18.91 -52.20 9.57
N ASN A 23 -17.68 -52.66 9.36
CA ASN A 23 -17.19 -53.90 9.93
C ASN A 23 -15.71 -53.75 10.33
N HIS A 24 -15.33 -54.21 11.53
CA HIS A 24 -13.95 -54.13 12.05
C HIS A 24 -13.12 -55.37 11.71
N ARG A 25 -11.79 -55.22 11.62
CA ARG A 25 -10.86 -56.29 12.03
C ARG A 25 -9.57 -55.74 12.67
N ARG A 26 -8.89 -56.60 13.43
CA ARG A 26 -7.84 -56.26 14.41
C ARG A 26 -6.43 -56.61 13.91
N LYS A 27 -5.42 -55.95 14.50
CA LYS A 27 -3.98 -56.31 14.43
C LYS A 27 -3.70 -57.80 14.70
N LYS A 28 -2.66 -58.35 14.07
CA LYS A 28 -1.77 -59.38 14.66
C LYS A 28 -0.36 -59.34 14.03
N LYS A 29 0.63 -59.91 14.72
CA LYS A 29 2.06 -59.96 14.34
C LYS A 29 2.40 -61.21 13.51
N ASN A 30 3.45 -61.13 12.67
CA ASN A 30 4.69 -61.95 12.72
C ASN A 30 5.59 -61.58 11.51
N GLN A 31 6.90 -61.33 11.66
CA GLN A 31 8.06 -62.24 11.87
C GLN A 31 8.47 -63.08 10.63
N GLY A 32 9.52 -62.62 9.94
CA GLY A 32 10.74 -63.42 9.71
C GLY A 32 10.93 -64.21 8.40
N ALA A 33 12.22 -64.43 8.10
CA ALA A 33 12.82 -65.40 7.17
C ALA A 33 12.84 -65.12 5.64
N ASP A 34 14.03 -64.71 5.18
CA ASP A 34 14.90 -65.37 4.19
C ASP A 34 14.44 -65.65 2.73
N GLY A 35 15.21 -65.09 1.79
CA GLY A 35 16.01 -65.92 0.86
C GLY A 35 15.86 -65.71 -0.66
N TYR A 36 17.01 -65.51 -1.33
CA TYR A 36 17.29 -65.80 -2.77
C TYR A 36 16.49 -65.02 -3.84
N GLU A 37 16.97 -64.80 -5.09
CA GLU A 37 18.32 -64.53 -5.62
C GLU A 37 18.21 -63.96 -7.06
N ASN A 38 19.30 -63.34 -7.56
CA ASN A 38 19.76 -63.25 -8.97
C ASN A 38 18.82 -62.93 -10.17
N SER A 39 19.31 -61.99 -11.01
CA SER A 39 19.22 -61.90 -12.50
C SER A 39 17.84 -61.98 -13.20
N GLY A 40 17.43 -61.08 -14.09
CA GLY A 40 18.17 -60.52 -15.24
C GLY A 40 17.41 -60.82 -16.54
N HIS A 41 17.44 -59.89 -17.52
CA HIS A 41 16.80 -59.97 -18.85
C HIS A 41 15.25 -60.11 -18.89
N GLU A 42 14.52 -59.82 -19.98
CA GLU A 42 14.62 -58.85 -21.11
C GLU A 42 13.36 -59.10 -21.98
N THR A 43 12.92 -58.14 -22.82
CA THR A 43 11.93 -58.33 -23.92
C THR A 43 10.49 -58.82 -23.57
N SER A 44 9.42 -58.50 -24.30
CA SER A 44 9.17 -57.43 -25.29
C SER A 44 7.66 -57.27 -25.59
N ASP A 45 7.33 -56.18 -26.30
CA ASP A 45 6.36 -56.11 -27.43
C ASP A 45 5.02 -55.32 -27.34
N PHE A 46 4.70 -54.80 -28.54
CA PHE A 46 3.41 -54.42 -29.15
C PHE A 46 2.91 -52.96 -29.17
N LEU A 47 3.43 -52.25 -30.20
CA LEU A 47 2.74 -51.36 -31.18
C LEU A 47 1.98 -50.08 -30.74
N PHE A 48 2.32 -48.95 -31.38
CA PHE A 48 1.67 -48.48 -32.62
C PHE A 48 2.57 -47.48 -33.39
N THR A 49 2.18 -47.03 -34.61
CA THR A 49 3.09 -46.46 -35.63
C THR A 49 2.58 -45.18 -36.34
N GLU A 50 3.48 -44.19 -36.47
CA GLU A 50 3.85 -43.27 -37.60
C GLU A 50 2.84 -42.65 -38.63
N ASP A 51 3.36 -41.57 -39.27
CA ASP A 51 2.96 -40.85 -40.51
C ASP A 51 1.73 -39.89 -40.50
N ASP A 52 1.64 -38.83 -41.33
CA ASP A 52 2.46 -38.39 -42.50
C ASP A 52 2.52 -36.84 -42.69
N LYS A 53 3.19 -36.35 -43.75
CA LYS A 53 3.33 -34.93 -44.21
C LYS A 53 2.67 -34.67 -45.58
N SER A 54 2.44 -33.40 -45.96
CA SER A 54 2.59 -32.89 -47.36
C SER A 54 2.35 -31.37 -47.51
N ASP A 55 2.83 -30.79 -48.61
CA ASP A 55 2.81 -29.36 -48.99
C ASP A 55 1.58 -28.95 -49.85
N TYR A 56 1.34 -27.64 -50.04
CA TYR A 56 1.51 -26.94 -51.34
C TYR A 56 1.05 -25.46 -51.36
N PHE A 57 1.60 -24.68 -52.31
CA PHE A 57 1.18 -23.33 -52.74
C PHE A 57 0.32 -23.43 -54.02
N VAL A 58 -0.54 -22.43 -54.30
CA VAL A 58 -0.82 -21.84 -55.64
C VAL A 58 -1.81 -20.65 -55.51
N THR A 59 -1.80 -19.72 -56.48
CA THR A 59 -2.55 -18.45 -56.55
C THR A 59 -3.41 -18.36 -57.83
N GLU A 60 -4.07 -17.19 -58.02
CA GLU A 60 -4.70 -16.69 -59.27
C GLU A 60 -6.09 -17.27 -59.63
N ASP A 61 -7.01 -16.53 -60.28
CA ASP A 61 -7.35 -15.08 -60.30
C ASP A 61 -8.75 -14.93 -60.97
N ASP A 62 -9.12 -13.72 -61.41
CA ASP A 62 -10.30 -13.36 -62.25
C ASP A 62 -11.68 -13.26 -61.55
N LYS A 63 -12.66 -12.45 -62.02
CA LYS A 63 -12.67 -11.04 -62.54
C LYS A 63 -14.09 -10.67 -63.02
N ASP A 64 -14.36 -9.36 -63.14
CA ASP A 64 -15.41 -8.70 -63.95
C ASP A 64 -16.90 -9.07 -63.59
N ASP A 65 -17.93 -8.21 -63.70
CA ASP A 65 -18.01 -6.77 -63.98
C ASP A 65 -19.40 -6.19 -63.56
N ASP A 66 -19.61 -4.89 -63.81
CA ASP A 66 -20.88 -4.15 -64.04
C ASP A 66 -21.88 -3.77 -62.90
N ASP A 67 -22.00 -2.43 -62.74
CA ASP A 67 -23.20 -1.56 -62.71
C ASP A 67 -24.36 -1.72 -61.70
N GLY A 68 -24.95 -0.57 -61.30
CA GLY A 68 -26.20 -0.60 -60.51
C GLY A 68 -26.87 0.66 -59.93
N GLY A 69 -26.60 1.89 -60.42
CA GLY A 69 -27.48 3.10 -60.38
C GLY A 69 -28.33 3.49 -59.14
N ASP A 70 -28.13 4.74 -58.71
CA ASP A 70 -29.13 5.77 -58.32
C ASP A 70 -30.59 5.39 -57.97
N ALA A 71 -31.06 5.86 -56.80
CA ALA A 71 -32.37 6.51 -56.66
C ALA A 71 -32.45 7.41 -55.42
N GLU A 72 -32.99 8.62 -55.57
CA GLU A 72 -33.50 9.46 -54.49
C GLU A 72 -34.95 9.04 -54.16
N ASP A 73 -35.42 9.28 -52.92
CA ASP A 73 -36.66 10.04 -52.69
C ASP A 73 -36.94 10.31 -51.20
N GLU A 74 -37.47 11.50 -50.90
CA GLU A 74 -38.16 11.79 -49.65
C GLU A 74 -39.63 11.29 -49.73
N ILE A 75 -40.32 11.11 -48.59
CA ILE A 75 -41.64 11.73 -48.30
C ILE A 75 -42.27 11.17 -47.00
N ASN A 76 -42.90 12.05 -46.23
CA ASN A 76 -43.75 11.70 -45.08
C ASN A 76 -45.05 11.00 -45.49
N ASN A 77 -45.52 10.02 -44.71
CA ASN A 77 -46.65 10.25 -43.79
C ASN A 77 -47.16 8.99 -43.05
N ASP A 78 -47.67 9.25 -41.85
CA ASP A 78 -48.72 8.55 -41.12
C ASP A 78 -49.69 7.64 -41.93
N SER A 79 -49.93 6.40 -41.46
CA SER A 79 -51.13 6.05 -40.64
C SER A 79 -51.74 4.63 -40.82
N VAL A 80 -52.52 4.24 -39.79
CA VAL A 80 -53.59 3.20 -39.71
C VAL A 80 -53.26 1.70 -39.87
N MET A 81 -53.46 0.97 -38.75
CA MET A 81 -54.38 -0.18 -38.54
C MET A 81 -54.24 -0.58 -37.05
N GLU A 82 -55.17 -0.32 -36.12
CA GLU A 82 -56.55 -0.88 -35.96
C GLU A 82 -56.59 -2.41 -36.17
N THR A 83 -56.79 -3.25 -35.14
CA THR A 83 -58.06 -3.48 -34.38
C THR A 83 -57.76 -3.62 -32.86
N ILE A 84 -58.49 -3.07 -31.86
CA ILE A 84 -59.95 -3.12 -31.51
C ILE A 84 -60.37 -4.57 -31.13
N ASN A 85 -60.92 -4.90 -29.94
CA ASN A 85 -61.38 -4.19 -28.71
C ASN A 85 -61.28 -5.21 -27.51
N VAL A 86 -61.65 -5.05 -26.22
CA VAL A 86 -62.32 -4.10 -25.28
C VAL A 86 -61.86 -4.53 -23.84
N ALA A 87 -62.00 -3.90 -22.66
CA ALA A 87 -62.81 -2.83 -22.03
C ALA A 87 -61.92 -2.05 -21.00
N THR A 88 -62.24 -1.02 -20.21
CA THR A 88 -63.47 -0.35 -19.67
C THR A 88 -64.22 -1.13 -18.55
N ALA A 89 -64.88 -0.50 -17.55
CA ALA A 89 -65.24 0.91 -17.34
C ALA A 89 -65.13 1.41 -15.86
N LYS A 90 -65.37 2.72 -15.65
CA LYS A 90 -65.55 3.44 -14.35
C LYS A 90 -67.01 3.35 -13.86
N LEU A 91 -67.33 3.89 -12.66
CA LEU A 91 -68.34 4.98 -12.45
C LEU A 91 -68.63 5.35 -10.96
N SER A 92 -68.13 6.53 -10.53
CA SER A 92 -68.87 7.76 -10.14
C SER A 92 -70.12 7.85 -9.23
N ILE A 93 -70.05 8.82 -8.28
CA ILE A 93 -71.06 9.85 -7.82
C ILE A 93 -72.10 9.54 -6.71
N GLU A 94 -72.03 10.32 -5.60
CA GLU A 94 -73.09 11.09 -4.87
C GLU A 94 -72.45 11.86 -3.67
N GLY A 95 -73.04 12.83 -2.93
CA GLY A 95 -74.31 13.57 -3.12
C GLY A 95 -74.76 14.45 -1.91
N ALA A 96 -74.51 15.78 -1.92
CA ALA A 96 -75.03 16.84 -1.01
C ALA A 96 -74.64 16.75 0.51
N GLU A 97 -74.85 17.71 1.44
CA GLU A 97 -75.67 18.95 1.55
C GLU A 97 -74.91 20.15 2.23
N ASN A 98 -75.63 21.23 2.62
CA ASN A 98 -75.12 22.48 3.23
C ASN A 98 -75.30 22.54 4.77
N GLY A 99 -74.57 23.43 5.47
CA GLY A 99 -74.90 23.83 6.85
C GLY A 99 -74.00 24.92 7.46
N ASN A 100 -74.61 25.95 8.03
CA ASN A 100 -73.96 26.98 8.86
C ASN A 100 -73.58 26.37 10.25
N ASP A 101 -72.85 27.00 11.20
CA ASP A 101 -72.85 28.39 11.66
C ASP A 101 -71.49 28.80 12.28
N ALA A 102 -71.35 30.10 12.59
CA ALA A 102 -70.26 30.65 13.40
C ALA A 102 -70.73 30.91 14.85
N ASP A 103 -69.81 31.02 15.83
CA ASP A 103 -69.71 32.27 16.60
C ASP A 103 -68.49 32.40 17.54
N ASN A 104 -68.18 33.67 17.88
CA ASN A 104 -67.29 34.19 18.94
C ASN A 104 -65.75 33.84 18.90
N ILE A 105 -64.80 34.79 18.87
CA ILE A 105 -64.53 35.99 19.71
C ILE A 105 -63.98 35.57 21.10
N THR A 106 -62.79 35.98 21.58
CA THR A 106 -62.13 37.32 21.55
C THR A 106 -60.58 37.24 21.72
N CYS A 107 -59.85 38.26 21.23
CA CYS A 107 -58.65 38.96 21.82
C CYS A 107 -57.49 38.18 22.54
N LYS A 108 -56.22 38.67 22.61
CA LYS A 108 -55.59 39.95 22.21
C LYS A 108 -54.06 39.81 22.06
N GLU A 109 -53.40 40.89 21.64
CA GLU A 109 -51.94 41.00 21.45
C GLU A 109 -51.12 41.28 22.74
N ASP A 110 -49.80 41.07 22.63
CA ASP A 110 -48.70 41.94 23.13
C ASP A 110 -48.09 41.90 24.56
N ILE A 111 -46.75 41.76 24.54
CA ILE A 111 -45.72 42.60 25.23
C ILE A 111 -45.29 42.35 26.72
N THR A 112 -44.08 41.76 26.85
CA THR A 112 -42.99 41.97 27.85
C THR A 112 -43.14 41.67 29.36
N LEU A 113 -42.03 41.11 29.94
CA LEU A 113 -41.41 41.34 31.27
C LEU A 113 -42.32 41.19 32.54
N THR A 114 -41.90 40.86 33.77
CA THR A 114 -40.66 41.17 34.52
C THR A 114 -40.66 40.41 35.88
N THR A 115 -39.53 39.89 36.39
CA THR A 115 -39.15 39.79 37.86
C THR A 115 -40.07 39.03 38.87
N CYS A 116 -39.71 38.65 40.12
CA CYS A 116 -38.49 38.77 40.95
C CYS A 116 -38.43 37.76 42.14
N ALA A 117 -37.30 37.83 42.88
CA ALA A 117 -37.13 37.58 44.34
C ALA A 117 -36.76 36.17 44.86
N SER A 118 -36.19 36.15 46.08
CA SER A 118 -35.49 35.03 46.74
C SER A 118 -35.69 35.07 48.26
N PRO A 119 -35.16 34.08 49.01
CA PRO A 119 -34.27 34.40 50.15
C PRO A 119 -33.03 33.47 50.20
N THR A 120 -31.81 33.95 50.00
CA THR A 120 -30.85 34.50 51.00
C THR A 120 -30.33 33.52 52.08
N HIS A 121 -29.04 33.15 51.98
CA HIS A 121 -28.01 33.58 52.95
C HIS A 121 -26.58 33.41 52.38
N SER A 122 -25.59 34.06 53.01
CA SER A 122 -24.17 34.19 52.59
C SER A 122 -23.25 33.88 53.81
N PRO A 123 -21.89 33.82 53.75
CA PRO A 123 -20.96 34.71 53.01
C PRO A 123 -19.77 34.04 52.25
N PRO A 124 -19.10 34.78 51.34
CA PRO A 124 -17.80 34.41 50.78
C PRO A 124 -16.61 34.98 51.59
N LEU A 125 -15.42 34.37 51.45
CA LEU A 125 -14.15 34.92 51.95
C LEU A 125 -13.43 35.74 50.86
N SER A 126 -12.73 36.80 51.26
CA SER A 126 -12.04 37.73 50.35
C SER A 126 -10.56 37.37 50.13
N PRO A 127 -9.98 37.66 48.95
CA PRO A 127 -8.54 37.57 48.71
C PRO A 127 -7.80 38.83 49.21
N PRO A 128 -6.51 38.73 49.60
CA PRO A 128 -5.70 39.88 50.02
C PRO A 128 -5.01 40.61 48.83
N GLN A 129 -4.82 41.92 48.99
CA GLN A 129 -4.05 42.84 48.15
C GLN A 129 -3.73 44.11 48.99
N PRO A 130 -2.84 45.03 48.54
CA PRO A 130 -1.61 44.87 47.76
C PRO A 130 -0.43 45.69 48.34
N SER A 131 0.72 45.75 47.65
CA SER A 131 1.67 46.88 47.79
C SER A 131 2.51 47.13 46.52
N THR A 132 2.21 48.25 45.83
CA THR A 132 3.16 49.23 45.21
C THR A 132 4.32 48.75 44.29
N ALA A 133 4.63 49.38 43.13
CA ALA A 133 4.23 50.70 42.62
C ALA A 133 4.36 50.91 41.08
N THR A 134 3.54 51.84 40.57
CA THR A 134 3.77 52.85 39.50
C THR A 134 4.29 52.50 38.08
N LEU A 135 3.45 52.89 37.09
CA LEU A 135 3.78 53.63 35.84
C LEU A 135 4.60 52.91 34.73
N SER A 136 4.37 53.12 33.42
CA SER A 136 3.38 53.95 32.71
C SER A 136 2.96 53.36 31.33
N LYS A 137 1.77 53.76 30.87
CA LYS A 137 1.09 53.44 29.58
C LYS A 137 0.90 54.78 28.80
N PRO A 138 0.24 54.91 27.61
CA PRO A 138 -0.33 53.92 26.66
C PRO A 138 -0.27 54.28 25.12
N ARG A 139 -0.87 53.41 24.27
CA ARG A 139 -1.59 53.72 22.98
C ARG A 139 -0.73 54.07 21.72
N ARG A 140 -1.24 54.01 20.48
CA ARG A 140 -2.64 53.89 19.95
C ARG A 140 -2.76 53.16 18.58
N LYS A 141 -3.97 52.68 18.25
CA LYS A 141 -4.37 52.02 16.97
C LYS A 141 -4.45 52.99 15.77
N ARG A 142 -4.28 52.49 14.52
CA ARG A 142 -5.18 52.75 13.36
C ARG A 142 -4.86 51.89 12.11
N ALA A 143 -5.85 51.80 11.21
CA ALA A 143 -5.85 51.18 9.85
C ALA A 143 -6.91 51.94 9.00
N PRO A 144 -7.28 51.54 7.76
CA PRO A 144 -6.52 51.01 6.61
C PRO A 144 -6.69 51.93 5.35
N ARG A 145 -6.21 51.54 4.15
CA ARG A 145 -6.70 52.06 2.84
C ARG A 145 -6.46 51.11 1.64
N LYS A 146 -7.15 51.32 0.51
CA LYS A 146 -7.24 50.44 -0.68
C LYS A 146 -7.12 51.21 -2.02
N ARG A 147 -6.72 50.49 -3.10
CA ARG A 147 -6.78 50.83 -4.56
C ARG A 147 -5.85 51.97 -5.04
N GLY A 148 -5.31 51.97 -6.27
CA GLY A 148 -5.32 50.98 -7.37
C GLY A 148 -5.02 51.58 -8.77
N LYS A 149 -4.96 50.74 -9.84
CA LYS A 149 -4.61 51.02 -11.27
C LYS A 149 -3.08 51.13 -11.55
N GLY A 150 -2.53 50.80 -12.73
CA GLY A 150 -3.14 50.29 -13.99
C GLY A 150 -2.10 49.82 -15.04
N LYS A 151 -2.55 49.21 -16.17
CA LYS A 151 -1.72 48.51 -17.19
C LYS A 151 -0.95 49.43 -18.18
N LYS A 152 0.23 49.00 -18.67
CA LYS A 152 0.62 48.78 -20.10
C LYS A 152 2.13 48.48 -20.29
N GLY A 153 2.49 47.70 -21.33
CA GLY A 153 3.86 47.58 -21.90
C GLY A 153 3.96 48.32 -23.26
N PRO A 154 4.86 47.97 -24.23
CA PRO A 154 5.80 46.82 -24.31
C PRO A 154 7.26 47.13 -24.78
N GLN A 155 8.17 46.12 -24.71
CA GLN A 155 9.39 45.76 -25.53
C GLN A 155 10.38 46.83 -26.13
N PRO A 156 11.61 46.48 -26.62
CA PRO A 156 12.30 45.17 -26.77
C PRO A 156 13.77 45.07 -26.23
N VAL A 157 14.45 43.96 -26.58
CA VAL A 157 15.87 43.50 -26.44
C VAL A 157 16.96 44.37 -27.13
N PRO A 158 18.32 44.14 -27.06
CA PRO A 158 19.09 42.93 -26.65
C PRO A 158 20.31 43.13 -25.68
N GLU A 159 21.19 42.12 -25.61
CA GLU A 159 22.32 41.86 -24.68
C GLU A 159 23.64 42.60 -25.04
N ASP A 160 24.61 42.71 -24.08
CA ASP A 160 25.93 42.03 -24.19
C ASP A 160 26.90 42.14 -22.96
N HIS A 161 27.75 41.12 -22.82
CA HIS A 161 29.13 41.02 -22.24
C HIS A 161 29.56 41.41 -20.79
N LEU A 162 30.64 40.72 -20.35
CA LEU A 162 31.49 40.80 -19.12
C LEU A 162 32.65 41.84 -19.30
N PRO A 163 33.70 42.00 -18.42
CA PRO A 163 34.04 41.41 -17.10
C PRO A 163 34.56 42.46 -16.03
N ASP A 164 35.30 41.97 -15.01
CA ASP A 164 36.47 42.59 -14.33
C ASP A 164 36.40 43.32 -12.95
N SER A 165 36.46 42.52 -11.86
CA SER A 165 37.67 42.15 -11.06
C SER A 165 38.52 43.15 -10.20
N ILE A 166 39.15 42.56 -9.15
CA ILE A 166 40.33 42.98 -8.31
C ILE A 166 40.10 43.93 -7.09
N VAL A 167 40.97 43.74 -6.06
CA VAL A 167 41.39 44.62 -4.91
C VAL A 167 40.84 44.23 -3.52
N THR A 168 41.62 43.90 -2.45
CA THR A 168 43.06 43.51 -2.25
C THR A 168 43.31 43.02 -0.81
N GLN A 169 44.24 42.04 -0.61
CA GLN A 169 45.26 41.94 0.48
C GLN A 169 44.83 41.82 1.98
N ASP A 170 45.61 41.32 2.96
CA ASP A 170 46.88 40.53 3.10
C ASP A 170 46.95 39.99 4.56
N ASP A 171 47.99 39.38 5.18
CA ASP A 171 49.41 39.00 4.91
C ASP A 171 49.75 37.70 5.71
N ASP A 172 50.82 36.90 5.50
CA ASP A 172 51.76 36.70 4.36
C ASP A 172 51.70 35.18 3.97
N GLU A 173 52.66 34.24 4.03
CA GLU A 173 54.13 34.09 4.16
C GLU A 173 54.45 32.69 3.54
N ASN A 174 55.53 32.36 2.82
CA ASN A 174 56.74 33.04 2.35
C ASN A 174 57.26 32.30 1.06
N ASP A 175 58.50 32.55 0.59
CA ASP A 175 59.26 31.65 -0.32
C ASP A 175 59.56 30.30 0.41
N ALA A 176 60.02 29.20 -0.21
CA ALA A 176 61.25 29.15 -0.99
C ALA A 176 61.35 28.01 -2.04
N THR A 177 61.03 28.35 -3.29
CA THR A 177 61.85 28.05 -4.50
C THR A 177 62.04 26.60 -5.03
N ARG A 178 62.29 26.31 -6.33
CA ARG A 178 62.11 26.91 -7.69
C ARG A 178 62.26 25.70 -8.71
N THR A 179 62.35 25.74 -10.05
CA THR A 179 62.86 26.70 -11.05
C THR A 179 62.35 26.37 -12.48
N LEU A 180 62.54 27.33 -13.39
CA LEU A 180 62.76 27.32 -14.88
C LEU A 180 63.34 26.00 -15.49
N ASP A 181 63.25 25.64 -16.79
CA ASP A 181 62.68 26.18 -18.07
C ASP A 181 62.59 24.99 -19.09
N GLY A 182 62.19 25.04 -20.38
CA GLY A 182 61.73 26.13 -21.26
C GLY A 182 61.70 25.77 -22.77
N GLN A 183 60.99 26.57 -23.59
CA GLN A 183 61.00 26.61 -25.09
C GLN A 183 60.47 25.39 -25.91
N SER A 184 60.45 25.53 -27.25
CA SER A 184 59.60 24.76 -28.20
C SER A 184 60.13 24.76 -29.65
N GLN A 185 59.70 23.79 -30.51
CA GLN A 185 59.17 23.99 -31.89
C GLN A 185 58.90 22.67 -32.68
N GLN A 186 58.49 22.77 -33.95
CA GLN A 186 57.65 21.84 -34.74
C GLN A 186 58.41 20.90 -35.72
N LYS A 187 57.76 19.77 -36.12
CA LYS A 187 57.79 19.04 -37.44
C LYS A 187 59.16 18.65 -38.08
N GLY A 188 59.35 17.54 -38.81
CA GLY A 188 58.50 16.43 -39.32
C GLY A 188 59.24 15.71 -40.50
N VAL A 189 58.65 14.66 -41.13
CA VAL A 189 59.22 13.80 -42.24
C VAL A 189 60.21 12.72 -41.71
N VAL A 190 60.02 11.37 -41.82
CA VAL A 190 59.82 10.40 -42.94
C VAL A 190 61.19 10.06 -43.62
N GLN A 191 61.60 8.81 -43.94
CA GLN A 191 60.88 7.68 -44.59
C GLN A 191 61.36 6.24 -44.17
N GLU A 192 61.18 5.25 -45.07
CA GLU A 192 61.40 3.78 -45.02
C GLU A 192 60.41 2.94 -44.15
N GLU A 193 60.03 1.68 -44.46
CA GLU A 193 60.39 0.75 -45.58
C GLU A 193 59.14 -0.08 -46.08
N GLU A 194 59.23 -1.41 -46.26
CA GLU A 194 58.19 -2.34 -46.82
C GLU A 194 57.77 -3.45 -45.80
N GLN A 195 56.85 -4.43 -46.00
CA GLN A 195 56.31 -5.10 -47.21
C GLN A 195 54.94 -5.85 -46.98
N SER A 196 54.29 -6.26 -48.07
CA SER A 196 53.02 -7.03 -48.30
C SER A 196 52.59 -8.20 -47.36
N ALA A 197 51.36 -8.75 -47.36
CA ALA A 197 50.00 -8.40 -47.86
C ALA A 197 48.93 -9.47 -47.42
N ASN A 198 47.63 -9.20 -47.63
CA ASN A 198 46.46 -10.07 -47.33
C ASN A 198 46.14 -11.04 -48.54
N PRO A 199 45.40 -12.18 -48.42
CA PRO A 199 43.92 -12.13 -48.37
C PRO A 199 43.10 -13.36 -47.83
N LEU A 200 41.78 -13.13 -47.68
CA LEU A 200 40.62 -14.01 -48.02
C LEU A 200 40.11 -15.18 -47.13
N TYR A 201 38.77 -15.34 -47.25
CA TYR A 201 37.88 -16.41 -46.77
C TYR A 201 38.21 -17.81 -47.32
N VAL A 202 37.89 -18.86 -46.54
CA VAL A 202 37.35 -20.14 -47.06
C VAL A 202 36.23 -20.63 -46.12
N SER A 203 35.19 -21.22 -46.71
CA SER A 203 33.96 -21.72 -46.05
C SER A 203 33.80 -23.24 -46.18
N CYS A 204 33.03 -23.87 -45.29
CA CYS A 204 32.13 -24.95 -45.71
C CYS A 204 30.94 -25.14 -44.75
N GLN A 205 29.81 -25.60 -45.29
CA GLN A 205 28.63 -26.05 -44.55
C GLN A 205 28.45 -27.57 -44.74
N VAL A 206 27.69 -28.21 -43.86
CA VAL A 206 26.53 -29.08 -44.19
C VAL A 206 25.86 -29.54 -42.88
N CYS A 207 24.55 -29.78 -42.90
CA CYS A 207 23.69 -29.93 -41.73
C CYS A 207 23.34 -31.39 -41.39
N THR A 208 22.87 -31.62 -40.16
CA THR A 208 21.78 -32.58 -39.82
C THR A 208 21.05 -32.15 -38.54
N ASP A 209 19.78 -31.76 -38.65
CA ASP A 209 18.60 -32.42 -38.05
C ASP A 209 18.74 -33.24 -36.75
N GLN A 210 17.89 -33.18 -35.69
CA GLN A 210 16.81 -32.29 -35.15
C GLN A 210 16.71 -32.60 -33.61
N PRO A 211 15.67 -32.27 -32.79
CA PRO A 211 14.60 -31.24 -32.82
C PRO A 211 14.60 -30.34 -31.55
N PRO A 212 13.71 -29.33 -31.41
CA PRO A 212 13.51 -28.64 -30.13
C PRO A 212 12.80 -29.56 -29.11
N GLN A 213 13.50 -29.94 -28.03
CA GLN A 213 12.84 -30.57 -26.89
C GLN A 213 12.03 -29.56 -26.08
N GLN A 214 10.91 -30.03 -25.53
CA GLN A 214 9.87 -29.23 -24.90
C GLN A 214 10.42 -28.43 -23.70
N GLN A 215 10.09 -27.14 -23.62
CA GLN A 215 10.29 -26.38 -22.39
C GLN A 215 9.37 -26.95 -21.31
N GLN A 216 9.95 -27.69 -20.35
CA GLN A 216 9.22 -28.03 -19.13
C GLN A 216 8.94 -26.74 -18.35
N GLN A 217 7.66 -26.50 -18.14
CA GLN A 217 7.12 -25.35 -17.44
C GLN A 217 7.39 -25.52 -15.94
N TYR A 218 8.37 -24.79 -15.40
CA TYR A 218 8.67 -24.78 -13.97
C TYR A 218 7.61 -23.98 -13.20
N ASP A 219 7.22 -24.51 -12.04
CA ASP A 219 6.16 -24.00 -11.18
C ASP A 219 6.74 -23.13 -10.06
N ASP A 220 7.04 -21.87 -10.41
CA ASP A 220 7.68 -20.88 -9.52
C ASP A 220 6.71 -20.35 -8.44
N SER A 221 6.22 -21.26 -7.60
CA SER A 221 5.68 -20.90 -6.29
C SER A 221 6.81 -20.32 -5.41
N ILE A 222 6.49 -19.31 -4.59
CA ILE A 222 7.47 -18.44 -3.90
C ILE A 222 8.46 -19.25 -3.06
N TYR A 223 9.66 -19.46 -3.59
CA TYR A 223 10.85 -19.94 -2.88
C TYR A 223 11.86 -18.80 -2.68
N ILE A 224 12.80 -19.03 -1.75
CA ILE A 224 13.92 -18.14 -1.49
C ILE A 224 15.08 -18.55 -2.41
N ASP A 225 15.79 -17.57 -2.99
CA ASP A 225 17.05 -17.83 -3.71
C ASP A 225 18.12 -18.34 -2.72
N GLU A 226 18.29 -19.67 -2.60
CA GLU A 226 19.34 -20.30 -1.77
C GLU A 226 20.67 -20.55 -2.53
N ASP A 227 20.72 -20.24 -3.83
CA ASP A 227 21.94 -20.29 -4.64
C ASP A 227 22.86 -19.06 -4.42
N ASP A 228 23.77 -19.14 -3.45
CA ASP A 228 25.10 -18.48 -3.43
C ASP A 228 25.83 -18.84 -2.11
N ASP A 229 26.18 -20.12 -1.92
CA ASP A 229 26.80 -20.61 -0.68
C ASP A 229 28.33 -20.73 -0.79
N ASP A 230 29.06 -19.92 0.00
CA ASP A 230 30.54 -19.92 0.10
C ASP A 230 30.99 -20.01 1.58
N TYR A 231 30.31 -20.88 2.33
CA TYR A 231 30.65 -21.33 3.69
C TYR A 231 30.56 -22.86 3.76
N PRO A 232 31.45 -23.54 4.51
CA PRO A 232 31.43 -25.00 4.60
C PRO A 232 30.21 -25.48 5.38
N ALA A 233 29.47 -26.43 4.80
CA ALA A 233 28.18 -26.90 5.30
C ALA A 233 28.25 -27.72 6.60
N ASP A 234 29.43 -28.23 6.97
CA ASP A 234 29.65 -29.05 8.16
C ASP A 234 29.41 -28.28 9.47
N MET A 235 29.76 -26.98 9.51
CA MET A 235 29.52 -26.11 10.67
C MET A 235 28.10 -25.53 10.77
N ARG A 236 27.23 -25.67 9.75
CA ARG A 236 25.80 -25.35 9.89
C ARG A 236 25.08 -26.47 10.61
N ILE A 237 25.18 -27.68 10.07
CA ILE A 237 24.45 -28.86 10.55
C ILE A 237 24.72 -29.10 12.05
N GLN A 238 25.99 -29.06 12.50
CA GLN A 238 26.30 -29.25 13.92
C GLN A 238 25.68 -28.19 14.84
N LYS A 239 25.53 -26.95 14.35
CA LYS A 239 24.98 -25.85 15.13
C LYS A 239 23.45 -25.83 15.12
N GLU A 240 22.85 -26.31 14.04
CA GLU A 240 21.41 -26.57 13.94
C GLU A 240 21.01 -27.76 14.83
N GLU A 241 21.78 -28.87 14.80
CA GLU A 241 21.60 -30.03 15.69
C GLU A 241 21.80 -29.68 17.19
N GLU A 242 22.74 -28.78 17.54
CA GLU A 242 22.91 -28.27 18.91
C GLU A 242 21.77 -27.31 19.33
N GLU A 243 21.26 -26.46 18.42
CA GLU A 243 20.14 -25.55 18.73
C GLU A 243 18.80 -26.30 18.87
N GLU A 244 18.52 -27.32 18.05
CA GLU A 244 17.32 -28.17 18.19
C GLU A 244 17.31 -28.95 19.53
N GLN A 245 18.44 -29.56 19.92
CA GLN A 245 18.54 -30.29 21.19
C GLN A 245 18.32 -29.36 22.41
N LEU A 246 18.73 -28.10 22.33
CA LEU A 246 18.48 -27.10 23.38
C LEU A 246 17.02 -26.64 23.45
N GLU A 247 16.25 -26.68 22.34
CA GLU A 247 14.80 -26.44 22.36
C GLU A 247 13.96 -27.68 22.79
N GLU A 248 14.48 -28.89 22.64
CA GLU A 248 13.85 -30.11 23.18
C GLU A 248 13.87 -30.16 24.71
N ASP A 249 15.04 -29.94 25.32
CA ASP A 249 15.25 -30.05 26.78
C ASP A 249 14.67 -28.87 27.60
N ALA A 250 14.26 -27.79 26.94
CA ALA A 250 13.63 -26.65 27.62
C ALA A 250 12.26 -27.04 28.22
N PRO A 251 11.96 -26.72 29.49
CA PRO A 251 10.68 -27.06 30.12
C PRO A 251 9.52 -26.23 29.52
N LYS A 252 8.93 -26.77 28.44
CA LYS A 252 7.82 -26.20 27.67
C LYS A 252 6.65 -25.89 28.60
N LYS A 253 6.50 -24.61 28.96
CA LYS A 253 5.40 -24.10 29.81
C LYS A 253 4.05 -24.54 29.22
N PRO A 254 3.06 -24.94 30.05
CA PRO A 254 1.73 -25.27 29.53
C PRO A 254 1.18 -24.07 28.76
N LYS A 255 0.78 -24.28 27.50
CA LYS A 255 0.04 -23.28 26.71
C LYS A 255 -1.28 -23.01 27.43
N ARG A 256 -1.60 -21.72 27.64
CA ARG A 256 -2.89 -21.30 28.18
C ARG A 256 -4.03 -21.71 27.24
N THR A 257 -5.20 -22.01 27.82
CA THR A 257 -6.42 -22.23 27.02
C THR A 257 -6.92 -20.93 26.40
N ILE A 258 -7.81 -21.02 25.41
CA ILE A 258 -8.38 -19.81 24.79
C ILE A 258 -9.19 -18.97 25.80
N GLU A 259 -9.81 -19.60 26.79
CA GLU A 259 -10.50 -18.93 27.89
C GLU A 259 -9.52 -18.13 28.75
N GLU A 260 -8.39 -18.72 29.12
CA GLU A 260 -7.32 -18.05 29.89
C GLU A 260 -6.69 -16.90 29.10
N GLU A 261 -6.42 -17.08 27.81
CA GLU A 261 -5.94 -16.02 26.92
C GLU A 261 -6.92 -14.84 26.83
N LEU A 262 -8.23 -15.13 26.71
CA LEU A 262 -9.27 -14.10 26.63
C LEU A 262 -9.46 -13.31 27.94
N THR A 263 -9.01 -13.80 29.09
CA THR A 263 -9.03 -13.00 30.35
C THR A 263 -8.17 -11.73 30.29
N PHE A 264 -7.24 -11.64 29.33
CA PHE A 264 -6.40 -10.47 29.10
C PHE A 264 -6.99 -9.49 28.06
N LEU A 265 -8.11 -9.81 27.41
CA LEU A 265 -8.71 -8.98 26.34
C LEU A 265 -9.94 -8.23 26.86
N GLU A 266 -9.76 -6.96 27.22
CA GLU A 266 -10.83 -6.08 27.72
C GLU A 266 -11.47 -5.28 26.58
N ARG A 267 -12.79 -5.08 26.59
CA ARG A 267 -13.49 -4.20 25.62
C ARG A 267 -13.62 -2.80 26.22
N ILE A 268 -12.98 -1.81 25.60
CA ILE A 268 -12.90 -0.43 26.07
C ILE A 268 -14.01 0.44 25.44
N SER A 269 -14.36 0.19 24.18
CA SER A 269 -15.49 0.80 23.48
C SER A 269 -16.02 -0.15 22.39
N ASP A 270 -17.00 0.29 21.60
CA ASP A 270 -17.50 -0.51 20.48
C ASP A 270 -16.47 -0.72 19.34
N THR A 271 -15.42 0.08 19.30
CA THR A 271 -14.32 0.02 18.33
C THR A 271 -12.92 -0.16 18.93
N ARG A 272 -12.80 -0.35 20.26
CA ARG A 272 -11.50 -0.53 20.94
C ARG A 272 -11.52 -1.67 21.95
N TYR A 273 -10.48 -2.50 21.88
CA TYR A 273 -10.15 -3.54 22.85
C TYR A 273 -8.72 -3.33 23.36
N GLN A 274 -8.44 -3.72 24.60
CA GLN A 274 -7.12 -3.62 25.23
C GLN A 274 -6.61 -5.01 25.62
N VAL A 275 -5.42 -5.36 25.14
CA VAL A 275 -4.66 -6.53 25.59
C VAL A 275 -3.83 -6.10 26.79
N GLN A 276 -4.15 -6.67 27.95
CA GLN A 276 -3.57 -6.29 29.23
C GLN A 276 -2.12 -6.77 29.41
N VAL A 277 -1.35 -5.98 30.15
CA VAL A 277 0.06 -6.28 30.48
C VAL A 277 0.16 -7.63 31.19
N GLY A 278 1.04 -8.49 30.68
CA GLY A 278 1.17 -9.89 31.13
C GLY A 278 0.51 -10.91 30.20
N PHE A 279 -0.18 -10.48 29.15
CA PHE A 279 -0.61 -11.38 28.07
C PHE A 279 0.58 -12.11 27.45
N VAL A 280 1.71 -11.43 27.23
CA VAL A 280 3.01 -12.06 26.93
C VAL A 280 4.06 -11.62 27.96
N PRO A 281 5.19 -12.34 28.10
CA PRO A 281 6.29 -11.89 28.96
C PRO A 281 6.78 -10.49 28.60
N ASN A 282 7.37 -9.80 29.57
CA ASN A 282 8.12 -8.55 29.37
C ASN A 282 7.34 -7.35 28.78
N MET A 283 6.01 -7.43 28.62
CA MET A 283 5.15 -6.28 28.25
C MET A 283 5.41 -5.08 29.15
N LYS A 284 5.68 -3.93 28.54
CA LYS A 284 5.97 -2.64 29.22
C LYS A 284 4.77 -1.69 29.19
N VAL A 285 3.95 -1.85 28.16
CA VAL A 285 2.71 -1.12 27.89
C VAL A 285 1.62 -2.13 27.50
N PRO A 286 0.32 -1.79 27.55
CA PRO A 286 -0.72 -2.60 26.91
C PRO A 286 -0.58 -2.59 25.38
N ALA A 287 -1.36 -3.44 24.70
CA ALA A 287 -1.66 -3.22 23.29
C ALA A 287 -3.14 -2.80 23.13
N GLU A 288 -3.40 -1.76 22.33
CA GLU A 288 -4.76 -1.36 21.95
C GLU A 288 -5.08 -1.88 20.54
N ILE A 289 -6.22 -2.56 20.40
CA ILE A 289 -6.70 -3.12 19.14
C ILE A 289 -7.96 -2.35 18.74
N ILE A 290 -7.88 -1.63 17.62
CA ILE A 290 -8.96 -0.81 17.09
C ILE A 290 -9.73 -1.69 16.10
N VAL A 291 -10.83 -2.30 16.55
CA VAL A 291 -11.68 -3.23 15.77
C VAL A 291 -13.12 -3.12 16.27
N ASN A 292 -14.09 -3.19 15.35
CA ASN A 292 -15.48 -3.47 15.70
C ASN A 292 -15.66 -4.95 16.11
N SER A 293 -16.87 -5.33 16.53
CA SER A 293 -17.18 -6.70 16.99
C SER A 293 -16.94 -7.80 15.93
N ASP A 294 -17.17 -7.50 14.65
CA ASP A 294 -17.04 -8.47 13.56
C ASP A 294 -15.57 -8.70 13.20
N LEU A 295 -14.79 -7.63 13.10
CA LEU A 295 -13.33 -7.70 12.91
C LEU A 295 -12.63 -8.32 14.12
N GLN A 296 -13.13 -8.08 15.34
CA GLN A 296 -12.62 -8.73 16.56
C GLN A 296 -12.84 -10.25 16.55
N THR A 297 -13.96 -10.72 15.98
CA THR A 297 -14.26 -12.15 15.88
C THR A 297 -13.21 -12.89 15.04
N LEU A 298 -12.67 -12.26 13.99
CA LEU A 298 -11.58 -12.82 13.18
C LEU A 298 -10.29 -13.00 13.99
N LEU A 299 -9.93 -12.03 14.83
CA LEU A 299 -8.72 -12.08 15.67
C LEU A 299 -8.83 -13.11 16.79
N VAL A 300 -10.01 -13.24 17.40
CA VAL A 300 -10.28 -14.30 18.39
C VAL A 300 -10.29 -15.69 17.74
N GLN A 301 -10.73 -15.81 16.48
CA GLN A 301 -10.65 -17.07 15.75
C GLN A 301 -9.19 -17.44 15.42
N GLU A 302 -8.36 -16.51 14.93
CA GLU A 302 -6.93 -16.74 14.71
C GLU A 302 -6.21 -17.18 16.00
N LEU A 303 -6.51 -16.54 17.13
CA LEU A 303 -5.98 -16.94 18.43
C LEU A 303 -6.46 -18.34 18.85
N ARG A 304 -7.76 -18.63 18.72
CA ARG A 304 -8.38 -19.93 19.03
C ARG A 304 -7.75 -21.05 18.20
N ASP A 305 -7.59 -20.83 16.90
CA ASP A 305 -7.00 -21.79 15.97
C ASP A 305 -5.61 -22.21 16.43
N THR A 306 -4.79 -21.29 16.95
CA THR A 306 -3.44 -21.62 17.49
C THR A 306 -3.44 -22.20 18.92
N CYS A 307 -4.43 -21.86 19.76
CA CYS A 307 -4.57 -22.44 21.10
C CYS A 307 -5.09 -23.89 21.07
N CYS A 308 -5.88 -24.25 20.06
CA CYS A 308 -6.40 -25.61 19.88
C CYS A 308 -5.37 -26.58 19.22
N ILE A 309 -4.18 -26.10 18.86
CA ILE A 309 -3.09 -26.92 18.30
C ILE A 309 -2.47 -27.76 19.42
N GLY A 310 -2.88 -29.04 19.48
CA GLY A 310 -2.35 -30.05 20.39
C GLY A 310 -0.86 -30.36 20.18
N PRO A 311 -0.25 -31.19 21.05
CA PRO A 311 1.21 -31.38 21.14
C PRO A 311 1.86 -32.16 19.98
N TYR A 312 1.17 -32.32 18.85
CA TYR A 312 1.62 -33.09 17.67
C TYR A 312 1.22 -32.44 16.33
N ALA A 313 0.88 -31.15 16.32
CA ALA A 313 0.60 -30.41 15.09
C ALA A 313 1.68 -29.35 14.89
N GLU A 314 2.75 -29.78 14.23
CA GLU A 314 3.86 -28.95 13.76
C GLU A 314 3.41 -28.04 12.59
N ALA A 315 4.07 -26.90 12.51
CA ALA A 315 3.86 -25.77 11.60
C ALA A 315 3.17 -26.01 10.23
N GLU A 316 1.89 -25.63 10.10
CA GLU A 316 1.32 -25.15 8.81
C GLU A 316 1.03 -23.63 8.81
N GLN A 317 1.37 -22.92 9.91
CA GLN A 317 1.29 -21.46 10.04
C GLN A 317 2.68 -20.88 10.37
N SER A 318 3.23 -20.07 9.44
CA SER A 318 4.57 -19.46 9.55
C SER A 318 4.65 -18.24 10.49
N PHE A 319 3.54 -17.82 11.08
CA PHE A 319 3.43 -16.65 11.97
C PHE A 319 2.51 -16.94 13.15
N ILE A 320 2.83 -16.38 14.31
CA ILE A 320 1.95 -16.38 15.49
C ILE A 320 0.81 -15.36 15.32
N PRO A 321 -0.35 -15.50 16.01
CA PRO A 321 -1.51 -14.62 15.83
C PRO A 321 -1.20 -13.14 16.04
N ALA A 322 -1.87 -12.28 15.27
CA ALA A 322 -1.63 -10.85 15.25
C ALA A 322 -1.81 -10.19 16.64
N LEU A 323 -2.71 -10.74 17.46
CA LEU A 323 -2.90 -10.31 18.86
C LEU A 323 -1.65 -10.57 19.73
N ARG A 324 -0.96 -11.71 19.52
CA ARG A 324 0.32 -12.01 20.19
C ARG A 324 1.45 -11.15 19.64
N GLN A 325 1.44 -10.84 18.34
CA GLN A 325 2.42 -9.94 17.72
C GLN A 325 2.33 -8.52 18.26
N ALA A 326 1.12 -7.94 18.32
CA ALA A 326 0.87 -6.63 18.91
C ALA A 326 1.35 -6.57 20.37
N ALA A 327 1.14 -7.63 21.15
CA ALA A 327 1.60 -7.72 22.55
C ALA A 327 3.12 -7.97 22.68
N ASN A 328 3.75 -8.72 21.77
CA ASN A 328 5.20 -8.87 21.73
C ASN A 328 5.89 -7.53 21.38
N VAL A 329 5.30 -6.74 20.48
CA VAL A 329 5.73 -5.35 20.22
C VAL A 329 5.58 -4.49 21.47
N ALA A 330 4.52 -4.69 22.27
CA ALA A 330 4.33 -4.03 23.56
C ALA A 330 5.37 -4.41 24.63
N ALA A 331 6.24 -5.39 24.38
CA ALA A 331 7.39 -5.75 25.21
C ALA A 331 8.72 -5.10 24.76
N LEU A 332 8.74 -4.37 23.64
CA LEU A 332 9.98 -3.79 23.11
C LEU A 332 10.56 -2.67 24.01
N PRO A 333 11.90 -2.53 24.12
CA PRO A 333 12.51 -1.46 24.91
C PRO A 333 12.20 -0.05 24.38
N GLY A 334 11.86 0.87 25.29
CA GLY A 334 11.59 2.29 24.99
C GLY A 334 10.26 2.58 24.26
N ILE A 335 9.38 1.58 24.08
CA ILE A 335 8.04 1.81 23.54
C ILE A 335 7.22 2.70 24.49
N VAL A 336 6.50 3.68 23.94
CA VAL A 336 5.65 4.61 24.71
C VAL A 336 4.15 4.34 24.49
N LYS A 337 3.36 4.67 25.52
CA LYS A 337 1.88 4.58 25.56
C LYS A 337 1.32 3.15 25.40
N ALA A 338 1.35 2.60 24.18
CA ALA A 338 0.77 1.31 23.81
C ALA A 338 1.33 0.84 22.45
N SER A 339 1.26 -0.47 22.20
CA SER A 339 1.33 -1.02 20.83
C SER A 339 -0.07 -0.95 20.21
N LEU A 340 -0.24 -0.30 19.06
CA LEU A 340 -1.56 -0.03 18.47
C LEU A 340 -1.80 -0.90 17.24
N ALA A 341 -2.96 -1.53 17.14
CA ALA A 341 -3.38 -2.28 15.96
C ALA A 341 -4.62 -1.64 15.32
N MET A 342 -4.55 -1.35 14.02
CA MET A 342 -5.63 -0.78 13.20
C MET A 342 -6.61 -1.89 12.75
N PRO A 343 -7.81 -1.57 12.25
CA PRO A 343 -8.85 -2.60 12.03
C PRO A 343 -8.51 -3.62 10.94
N ASP A 344 -7.63 -3.26 10.02
CA ASP A 344 -7.02 -4.12 9.01
C ASP A 344 -5.98 -5.10 9.57
N VAL A 345 -5.69 -5.09 10.88
CA VAL A 345 -4.64 -5.90 11.53
C VAL A 345 -4.67 -7.40 11.22
N HIS A 346 -3.53 -7.94 10.81
CA HIS A 346 -3.34 -9.38 10.54
C HIS A 346 -1.86 -9.79 10.69
N SER A 347 -1.60 -11.09 10.85
CA SER A 347 -0.27 -11.61 11.15
C SER A 347 0.78 -11.29 10.06
N GLY A 348 2.00 -10.97 10.48
CA GLY A 348 3.13 -10.62 9.62
C GLY A 348 4.48 -10.91 10.27
N TYR A 349 5.59 -10.42 9.70
CA TYR A 349 6.93 -10.70 10.25
C TYR A 349 7.22 -9.90 11.54
N GLY A 350 7.17 -10.56 12.70
CA GLY A 350 7.42 -9.98 14.03
C GLY A 350 6.33 -9.01 14.51
N PHE A 351 6.27 -7.81 13.92
CA PHE A 351 5.11 -6.93 14.06
C PHE A 351 3.98 -7.46 13.16
N CYS A 352 2.74 -7.42 13.63
CA CYS A 352 1.59 -7.63 12.75
C CYS A 352 1.49 -6.49 11.71
N ILE A 353 0.90 -6.77 10.56
CA ILE A 353 0.49 -5.73 9.60
C ILE A 353 -0.74 -5.05 10.19
N GLY A 354 -0.89 -3.74 10.03
CA GLY A 354 -1.86 -2.90 10.77
C GLY A 354 -1.29 -2.29 12.05
N ASN A 355 -0.01 -2.51 12.39
CA ASN A 355 0.55 -2.10 13.69
C ASN A 355 1.22 -0.71 13.63
N VAL A 356 1.13 0.03 14.74
CA VAL A 356 1.84 1.28 15.00
C VAL A 356 2.48 1.18 16.38
N ALA A 357 3.77 1.53 16.49
CA ALA A 357 4.46 1.62 17.77
C ALA A 357 5.42 2.82 17.75
N ALA A 358 5.45 3.58 18.84
CA ALA A 358 6.30 4.76 18.96
C ALA A 358 7.36 4.55 20.05
N PHE A 359 8.58 4.98 19.77
CA PHE A 359 9.74 4.83 20.66
C PHE A 359 10.34 6.19 20.98
N ASP A 360 10.71 6.44 22.23
CA ASP A 360 11.20 7.74 22.67
C ASP A 360 12.64 8.00 22.18
N MET A 361 12.87 9.05 21.40
CA MET A 361 14.21 9.38 20.89
C MET A 361 15.19 9.81 22.01
N GLU A 362 14.67 10.16 23.20
CA GLU A 362 15.46 10.55 24.37
C GLU A 362 15.84 9.36 25.27
N ASP A 363 15.13 8.23 25.18
CA ASP A 363 15.46 7.02 25.95
C ASP A 363 16.59 6.23 25.23
N PRO A 364 17.79 6.07 25.83
CA PRO A 364 18.87 5.29 25.24
C PRO A 364 18.54 3.79 25.08
N LEU A 365 17.47 3.31 25.72
CA LEU A 365 16.97 1.94 25.54
C LEU A 365 16.09 1.78 24.29
N SER A 366 15.50 2.85 23.74
CA SER A 366 14.60 2.80 22.59
C SER A 366 15.22 2.13 21.36
N VAL A 367 14.39 1.38 20.63
CA VAL A 367 14.81 0.55 19.50
C VAL A 367 14.20 0.97 18.16
N VAL A 368 14.89 0.58 17.09
CA VAL A 368 14.37 0.52 15.71
C VAL A 368 14.36 -0.93 15.24
N SER A 369 13.28 -1.37 14.58
CA SER A 369 13.13 -2.72 14.04
C SER A 369 12.68 -2.69 12.57
N PRO A 370 13.42 -3.32 11.64
CA PRO A 370 12.95 -3.57 10.27
C PRO A 370 11.66 -4.38 10.24
N GLY A 371 11.47 -5.28 11.22
CA GLY A 371 10.21 -6.01 11.41
C GLY A 371 9.02 -5.09 11.63
N GLY A 372 9.21 -3.90 12.22
CA GLY A 372 8.19 -2.87 12.43
C GLY A 372 8.03 -1.84 11.32
N VAL A 373 8.85 -1.92 10.27
CA VAL A 373 8.70 -1.16 9.03
C VAL A 373 8.07 -2.04 7.94
N GLY A 374 8.48 -3.31 7.88
CA GLY A 374 8.15 -4.23 6.79
C GLY A 374 9.25 -4.25 5.71
N PHE A 375 9.27 -5.33 4.91
CA PHE A 375 10.29 -5.54 3.89
C PHE A 375 10.16 -4.57 2.72
N ASP A 376 8.97 -4.32 2.18
CA ASP A 376 8.79 -3.25 1.19
C ASP A 376 8.66 -1.90 1.89
N ILE A 377 9.82 -1.29 2.15
CA ILE A 377 9.97 0.03 2.76
C ILE A 377 9.29 1.08 1.87
N ASN A 378 8.52 1.98 2.47
CA ASN A 378 7.66 2.92 1.76
C ASN A 378 6.81 2.25 0.67
N CYS A 379 6.32 1.02 0.92
CA CYS A 379 5.06 0.62 0.30
C CYS A 379 3.99 1.66 0.68
N GLY A 380 3.22 2.08 -0.30
CA GLY A 380 2.39 3.27 -0.21
C GLY A 380 1.52 3.46 -1.44
N VAL A 381 0.57 4.39 -1.31
CA VAL A 381 -0.51 4.61 -2.27
C VAL A 381 -0.44 6.06 -2.76
N ARG A 382 -0.62 6.23 -4.06
CA ARG A 382 -0.71 7.52 -4.75
C ARG A 382 -2.06 7.62 -5.46
N LEU A 383 -2.72 8.78 -5.40
CA LEU A 383 -3.98 9.04 -6.11
C LEU A 383 -3.84 10.23 -7.05
N ILE A 384 -4.12 10.01 -8.34
CA ILE A 384 -4.13 11.02 -9.40
C ILE A 384 -5.60 11.34 -9.71
N ARG A 385 -6.00 12.62 -9.67
CA ARG A 385 -7.33 13.06 -10.15
C ARG A 385 -7.29 13.32 -11.65
N THR A 386 -8.44 13.40 -12.30
CA THR A 386 -8.58 13.95 -13.66
C THR A 386 -9.82 14.85 -13.74
N ASN A 387 -10.01 15.56 -14.86
CA ASN A 387 -11.30 16.17 -15.22
C ASN A 387 -12.20 15.28 -16.10
N LEU A 388 -11.80 14.03 -16.33
CA LEU A 388 -12.59 13.01 -17.02
C LEU A 388 -13.67 12.44 -16.08
N THR A 389 -14.70 11.88 -16.69
CA THR A 389 -15.87 11.27 -16.03
C THR A 389 -16.15 9.88 -16.60
N GLU A 390 -17.02 9.10 -15.95
CA GLU A 390 -17.34 7.74 -16.37
C GLU A 390 -17.91 7.66 -17.80
N VAL A 391 -18.57 8.72 -18.29
CA VAL A 391 -19.05 8.77 -19.69
C VAL A 391 -17.91 8.89 -20.72
N ASP A 392 -16.71 9.31 -20.30
CA ASP A 392 -15.50 9.28 -21.12
C ASP A 392 -14.86 7.87 -21.16
N LEU A 393 -15.29 6.95 -20.28
CA LEU A 393 -14.78 5.58 -20.15
C LEU A 393 -15.77 4.53 -20.67
N THR A 394 -15.96 4.50 -21.99
CA THR A 394 -16.69 3.41 -22.66
C THR A 394 -16.07 2.03 -22.34
N GLY A 395 -16.85 0.95 -22.45
CA GLY A 395 -16.35 -0.40 -22.15
C GLY A 395 -15.08 -0.78 -22.94
N GLU A 396 -15.03 -0.41 -24.22
CA GLU A 396 -13.84 -0.59 -25.07
C GLU A 396 -12.67 0.30 -24.64
N MET A 397 -12.93 1.55 -24.22
CA MET A 397 -11.89 2.46 -23.70
C MET A 397 -11.26 1.92 -22.41
N LYS A 398 -12.07 1.34 -21.50
CA LYS A 398 -11.56 0.71 -20.27
C LYS A 398 -10.63 -0.47 -20.55
N GLU A 399 -11.03 -1.38 -21.45
CA GLU A 399 -10.20 -2.52 -21.85
C GLU A 399 -8.88 -2.08 -22.50
N LYS A 400 -8.91 -1.07 -23.37
CA LYS A 400 -7.70 -0.54 -24.00
C LYS A 400 -6.80 0.21 -23.04
N LEU A 401 -7.34 1.03 -22.13
CA LEU A 401 -6.55 1.69 -21.09
C LEU A 401 -5.88 0.68 -20.16
N ALA A 402 -6.59 -0.38 -19.76
CA ALA A 402 -6.02 -1.47 -18.96
C ALA A 402 -4.86 -2.16 -19.68
N GLU A 403 -5.02 -2.45 -20.98
CA GLU A 403 -4.01 -3.08 -21.82
C GLU A 403 -2.77 -2.17 -22.02
N GLU A 404 -2.97 -0.93 -22.49
CA GLU A 404 -1.89 0.03 -22.73
C GLU A 404 -1.13 0.34 -21.44
N MET A 405 -1.81 0.51 -20.30
CA MET A 405 -1.14 0.68 -19.00
C MET A 405 -0.36 -0.56 -18.57
N PHE A 406 -0.89 -1.77 -18.79
CA PHE A 406 -0.20 -3.03 -18.47
C PHE A 406 1.05 -3.25 -19.34
N GLN A 407 0.99 -2.86 -20.62
CA GLN A 407 2.16 -2.87 -21.51
C GLN A 407 3.19 -1.79 -21.13
N LYS A 408 2.74 -0.59 -20.73
CA LYS A 408 3.60 0.56 -20.44
C LYS A 408 4.22 0.58 -19.05
N ILE A 409 3.57 -0.05 -18.07
CA ILE A 409 3.97 -0.08 -16.66
C ILE A 409 4.33 -1.52 -16.27
N PRO A 410 5.62 -1.90 -16.26
CA PRO A 410 5.99 -3.29 -16.10
C PRO A 410 5.58 -3.89 -14.75
N VAL A 411 4.85 -4.98 -14.85
CA VAL A 411 4.34 -5.84 -13.77
C VAL A 411 5.17 -7.12 -13.64
N GLY A 412 5.16 -7.72 -12.45
CA GLY A 412 5.83 -8.98 -12.11
C GLY A 412 7.19 -8.83 -11.39
N VAL A 413 7.68 -9.94 -10.85
CA VAL A 413 8.98 -10.03 -10.15
C VAL A 413 10.14 -9.93 -11.14
N GLY A 414 11.20 -9.18 -10.81
CA GLY A 414 12.43 -9.10 -11.62
C GLY A 414 12.35 -8.30 -12.93
N ARG A 415 11.17 -7.80 -13.29
CA ARG A 415 10.86 -7.13 -14.57
C ARG A 415 11.45 -5.71 -14.61
N LYS A 416 11.62 -5.15 -15.82
CA LYS A 416 12.39 -3.92 -16.08
C LYS A 416 11.55 -2.81 -16.68
N GLY A 417 11.72 -1.58 -16.19
CA GLY A 417 11.14 -0.35 -16.76
C GLY A 417 11.76 0.08 -18.08
N GLU A 418 11.04 0.89 -18.86
CA GLU A 418 11.60 1.65 -20.00
C GLU A 418 12.49 2.82 -19.54
N ILE A 419 12.29 3.28 -18.31
CA ILE A 419 13.00 4.43 -17.72
C ILE A 419 14.44 4.01 -17.43
N LYS A 420 15.38 4.63 -18.15
CA LYS A 420 16.81 4.35 -18.00
C LYS A 420 17.34 5.05 -16.74
N CYS A 421 17.89 4.25 -15.83
CA CYS A 421 18.64 4.70 -14.67
C CYS A 421 20.10 4.23 -14.80
N THR A 422 21.06 5.13 -14.64
CA THR A 422 22.47 4.76 -14.42
C THR A 422 22.74 4.44 -12.95
N GLU A 423 23.94 3.96 -12.61
CA GLU A 423 24.33 3.77 -11.19
C GLU A 423 24.47 5.13 -10.47
N ASP A 424 24.98 6.15 -11.16
CA ASP A 424 25.07 7.54 -10.65
C ASP A 424 23.67 8.14 -10.43
N ASP A 425 22.74 7.92 -11.36
CA ASP A 425 21.33 8.32 -11.19
C ASP A 425 20.68 7.65 -9.98
N LEU A 426 21.03 6.39 -9.70
CA LEU A 426 20.48 5.64 -8.58
C LEU A 426 20.95 6.22 -7.25
N ASP A 427 22.24 6.52 -7.10
CA ASP A 427 22.74 7.13 -5.86
C ASP A 427 22.21 8.56 -5.67
N ARG A 428 22.01 9.32 -6.75
CA ARG A 428 21.29 10.60 -6.69
C ARG A 428 19.85 10.43 -6.23
N LEU A 429 19.05 9.59 -6.88
CA LEU A 429 17.62 9.44 -6.53
C LEU A 429 17.40 8.84 -5.14
N LEU A 430 18.35 8.04 -4.63
CA LEU A 430 18.36 7.55 -3.24
C LEU A 430 18.61 8.67 -2.20
N ALA A 431 19.19 9.81 -2.57
CA ALA A 431 19.40 10.98 -1.69
C ALA A 431 18.41 12.13 -1.94
N GLU A 432 17.98 12.30 -3.19
CA GLU A 432 17.20 13.43 -3.71
C GLU A 432 15.70 13.14 -3.84
N GLY A 433 15.28 11.88 -3.81
CA GLY A 433 13.86 11.51 -3.89
C GLY A 433 13.14 12.16 -5.09
N VAL A 434 11.95 12.71 -4.87
CA VAL A 434 11.12 13.28 -5.94
C VAL A 434 11.77 14.50 -6.63
N ASP A 435 12.69 15.24 -6.02
CA ASP A 435 13.38 16.35 -6.71
C ASP A 435 14.21 15.84 -7.92
N TRP A 436 14.81 14.63 -7.83
CA TRP A 436 15.44 13.97 -8.99
C TRP A 436 14.41 13.63 -10.07
N ALA A 437 13.21 13.16 -9.70
CA ALA A 437 12.15 12.86 -10.65
C ALA A 437 11.67 14.14 -11.38
N VAL A 438 11.63 15.29 -10.70
CA VAL A 438 11.33 16.59 -11.32
C VAL A 438 12.46 17.00 -12.28
N GLU A 439 13.74 16.87 -11.91
CA GLU A 439 14.88 17.13 -12.82
C GLU A 439 14.78 16.32 -14.13
N LYS A 440 14.42 15.03 -14.03
CA LYS A 440 14.30 14.14 -15.20
C LYS A 440 13.01 14.34 -16.01
N GLY A 441 12.10 15.23 -15.60
CA GLY A 441 10.79 15.39 -16.24
C GLY A 441 9.83 14.21 -16.01
N LEU A 442 10.06 13.42 -14.95
CA LEU A 442 9.26 12.27 -14.51
C LEU A 442 8.25 12.62 -13.40
N ALA A 443 8.24 13.87 -12.93
CA ALA A 443 7.26 14.45 -12.03
C ALA A 443 7.04 15.92 -12.38
N TRP A 444 5.85 16.45 -12.12
CA TRP A 444 5.62 17.90 -12.12
C TRP A 444 6.12 18.50 -10.78
N PRO A 445 6.59 19.76 -10.74
CA PRO A 445 7.08 20.38 -9.50
C PRO A 445 6.06 20.37 -8.36
N GLU A 446 4.77 20.51 -8.66
CA GLU A 446 3.68 20.44 -7.67
C GLU A 446 3.35 19.02 -7.17
N ASP A 447 3.77 17.96 -7.87
CA ASP A 447 3.63 16.59 -7.37
C ASP A 447 4.45 16.40 -6.09
N ARG A 448 5.62 17.04 -6.00
CA ARG A 448 6.47 16.99 -4.80
C ARG A 448 5.74 17.52 -3.57
N ASP A 449 5.09 18.68 -3.70
CA ASP A 449 4.39 19.36 -2.60
C ASP A 449 3.14 18.58 -2.13
N HIS A 450 2.68 17.58 -2.91
CA HIS A 450 1.59 16.65 -2.57
C HIS A 450 2.09 15.24 -2.20
N CYS A 451 3.40 15.05 -1.97
CA CYS A 451 3.95 13.81 -1.42
C CYS A 451 4.16 13.94 0.11
N GLU A 452 3.94 12.84 0.84
CA GLU A 452 4.42 12.70 2.21
C GLU A 452 5.95 12.95 2.29
N GLU A 453 6.40 13.69 3.30
CA GLU A 453 7.77 14.24 3.42
C GLU A 453 8.26 15.01 2.18
N ASN A 454 7.35 15.59 1.39
CA ASN A 454 7.63 16.17 0.07
C ASN A 454 8.34 15.18 -0.88
N GLY A 455 8.14 13.87 -0.68
CA GLY A 455 8.74 12.82 -1.49
C GLY A 455 10.24 12.59 -1.26
N ARG A 456 10.81 13.13 -0.17
CA ARG A 456 12.24 12.99 0.18
C ARG A 456 12.48 13.01 1.69
N MET A 457 13.02 11.93 2.25
CA MET A 457 13.53 11.92 3.62
C MET A 457 14.96 12.49 3.69
N ASP A 458 15.15 13.57 4.44
CA ASP A 458 16.44 14.26 4.59
C ASP A 458 17.58 13.39 5.16
N MET A 459 17.25 12.38 5.96
CA MET A 459 18.24 11.50 6.61
C MET A 459 18.74 10.35 5.72
N ALA A 460 18.37 10.35 4.44
CA ALA A 460 18.78 9.35 3.47
C ALA A 460 20.29 9.45 3.14
N ASP A 461 20.98 8.31 3.19
CA ASP A 461 22.40 8.21 2.81
C ASP A 461 22.60 6.93 1.96
N PRO A 462 22.85 7.08 0.64
CA PRO A 462 23.04 5.96 -0.28
C PRO A 462 24.24 5.07 0.06
N SER A 463 25.18 5.49 0.93
CA SER A 463 26.32 4.67 1.33
C SER A 463 25.93 3.49 2.23
N PHE A 464 24.82 3.59 2.96
CA PHE A 464 24.26 2.48 3.77
C PHE A 464 23.28 1.58 2.99
N VAL A 465 23.07 1.83 1.69
CA VAL A 465 22.32 0.93 0.80
C VAL A 465 23.30 -0.04 0.13
N SER A 466 23.17 -1.34 0.39
CA SER A 466 24.14 -2.34 -0.08
C SER A 466 24.20 -2.46 -1.61
N LYS A 467 25.34 -2.93 -2.14
CA LYS A 467 25.49 -3.22 -3.58
C LYS A 467 24.45 -4.23 -4.08
N ARG A 468 24.02 -5.20 -3.25
CA ARG A 468 22.94 -6.15 -3.57
C ARG A 468 21.60 -5.42 -3.68
N ALA A 469 21.30 -4.51 -2.76
CA ALA A 469 20.08 -3.69 -2.79
C ALA A 469 20.04 -2.77 -4.03
N LYS A 470 21.13 -2.04 -4.32
CA LYS A 470 21.26 -1.20 -5.52
C LYS A 470 21.10 -2.00 -6.81
N LYS A 471 21.78 -3.15 -6.95
CA LYS A 471 21.68 -4.06 -8.11
C LYS A 471 20.27 -4.62 -8.33
N ARG A 472 19.45 -4.77 -7.28
CA ARG A 472 18.02 -5.13 -7.37
C ARG A 472 17.17 -3.93 -7.82
N GLY A 473 17.34 -2.78 -7.17
CA GLY A 473 16.58 -1.55 -7.47
C GLY A 473 16.81 -0.97 -8.86
N LEU A 474 18.06 -0.92 -9.33
CA LEU A 474 18.45 -0.38 -10.64
C LEU A 474 17.64 -0.97 -11.80
N LYS A 475 17.27 -2.25 -11.70
CA LYS A 475 16.48 -2.97 -12.71
C LYS A 475 14.98 -2.70 -12.60
N GLN A 476 14.47 -2.23 -11.47
CA GLN A 476 13.06 -2.25 -11.09
C GLN A 476 12.43 -0.85 -10.95
N LEU A 477 13.14 0.21 -11.34
CA LEU A 477 12.59 1.57 -11.37
C LEU A 477 11.47 1.70 -12.41
N GLY A 478 10.36 2.34 -12.03
CA GLY A 478 9.17 2.46 -12.88
C GLY A 478 8.36 1.17 -13.01
N THR A 479 8.36 0.30 -12.00
CA THR A 479 7.65 -0.99 -12.02
C THR A 479 6.66 -1.13 -10.87
N LEU A 480 5.50 -1.71 -11.13
CA LEU A 480 4.51 -2.01 -10.09
C LEU A 480 5.02 -3.12 -9.17
N GLY A 481 5.47 -4.22 -9.76
CA GLY A 481 5.85 -5.42 -9.03
C GLY A 481 4.77 -6.48 -8.99
N ALA A 482 4.65 -7.14 -7.84
CA ALA A 482 3.80 -8.30 -7.63
C ALA A 482 3.20 -8.33 -6.22
N GLY A 483 2.23 -9.20 -5.98
CA GLY A 483 1.51 -9.29 -4.71
C GLY A 483 0.39 -8.27 -4.65
N ASN A 484 0.26 -7.51 -3.55
CA ASN A 484 -0.83 -6.54 -3.35
C ASN A 484 -0.65 -5.21 -4.12
N HIS A 485 0.36 -5.10 -4.97
CA HIS A 485 0.63 -3.92 -5.79
C HIS A 485 -0.28 -3.87 -7.03
N TYR A 486 -0.67 -2.67 -7.44
CA TYR A 486 -1.55 -2.44 -8.58
C TYR A 486 -1.47 -1.00 -9.11
N ALA A 487 -1.95 -0.79 -10.33
CA ALA A 487 -2.51 0.48 -10.76
C ALA A 487 -4.00 0.27 -11.11
N GLU A 488 -4.88 1.14 -10.63
CA GLU A 488 -6.32 1.04 -10.82
C GLU A 488 -6.91 2.34 -11.36
N ILE A 489 -7.72 2.23 -12.41
CA ILE A 489 -8.60 3.32 -12.83
C ILE A 489 -9.90 3.16 -12.05
N GLN A 490 -10.27 4.21 -11.31
CA GLN A 490 -11.36 4.20 -10.35
C GLN A 490 -12.33 5.36 -10.62
N ILE A 491 -13.60 5.18 -10.25
CA ILE A 491 -14.66 6.19 -10.32
C ILE A 491 -15.01 6.65 -8.90
N VAL A 492 -15.14 7.96 -8.68
CA VAL A 492 -15.72 8.52 -7.45
C VAL A 492 -17.20 8.11 -7.38
N ASP A 493 -17.49 7.22 -6.43
CA ASP A 493 -18.77 6.52 -6.30
C ASP A 493 -19.71 7.24 -5.30
N GLU A 494 -19.15 7.66 -4.16
CA GLU A 494 -19.86 8.41 -3.11
C GLU A 494 -18.95 9.54 -2.57
N VAL A 495 -19.55 10.64 -2.14
CA VAL A 495 -18.86 11.78 -1.49
C VAL A 495 -19.49 11.99 -0.11
N TYR A 496 -18.68 11.86 0.94
CA TYR A 496 -19.09 12.01 2.35
C TYR A 496 -18.78 13.40 2.91
N ASP A 497 -17.70 14.03 2.44
CA ASP A 497 -17.37 15.41 2.75
C ASP A 497 -17.08 16.19 1.46
N GLN A 498 -18.08 16.95 1.01
CA GLN A 498 -17.96 17.80 -0.16
C GLN A 498 -16.84 18.84 -0.01
N ASN A 499 -16.59 19.39 1.19
CA ASN A 499 -15.58 20.43 1.35
C ASN A 499 -14.16 19.86 1.22
N ALA A 500 -13.85 18.74 1.87
CA ALA A 500 -12.57 18.07 1.69
C ALA A 500 -12.39 17.53 0.27
N ALA A 501 -13.44 16.97 -0.34
CA ALA A 501 -13.38 16.44 -1.69
C ALA A 501 -13.20 17.55 -2.74
N ASP A 502 -13.89 18.69 -2.62
CA ASP A 502 -13.68 19.87 -3.47
C ASP A 502 -12.27 20.45 -3.31
N THR A 503 -11.75 20.54 -2.08
CA THR A 503 -10.39 21.00 -1.80
C THR A 503 -9.32 20.09 -2.42
N MET A 504 -9.55 18.77 -2.45
CA MET A 504 -8.71 17.80 -3.15
C MET A 504 -9.00 17.69 -4.66
N GLY A 505 -9.99 18.42 -5.19
CA GLY A 505 -10.38 18.38 -6.60
C GLY A 505 -11.05 17.08 -7.05
N ILE A 506 -11.61 16.29 -6.12
CA ILE A 506 -12.26 14.98 -6.32
C ILE A 506 -13.74 14.96 -5.90
N GLY A 507 -14.36 16.13 -5.73
CA GLY A 507 -15.74 16.30 -5.23
C GLY A 507 -16.89 15.94 -6.18
N LYS A 508 -16.63 15.33 -7.34
CA LYS A 508 -17.67 14.99 -8.32
C LYS A 508 -17.89 13.49 -8.38
N VAL A 509 -19.09 13.02 -8.04
CA VAL A 509 -19.53 11.65 -8.34
C VAL A 509 -19.44 11.41 -9.85
N GLY A 510 -18.93 10.24 -10.25
CA GLY A 510 -18.65 9.89 -11.63
C GLY A 510 -17.28 10.36 -12.15
N GLN A 511 -16.46 11.07 -11.36
CA GLN A 511 -15.13 11.53 -11.77
C GLN A 511 -14.10 10.38 -11.81
N VAL A 512 -13.24 10.38 -12.84
CA VAL A 512 -12.18 9.39 -13.00
C VAL A 512 -10.94 9.79 -12.20
N CYS A 513 -10.44 8.85 -11.40
CA CYS A 513 -9.16 8.93 -10.71
C CYS A 513 -8.30 7.69 -11.04
N ILE A 514 -6.99 7.77 -10.80
CA ILE A 514 -6.06 6.64 -10.94
C ILE A 514 -5.30 6.44 -9.63
N MET A 515 -5.42 5.26 -9.04
CA MET A 515 -4.71 4.87 -7.83
C MET A 515 -3.51 3.98 -8.17
N ILE A 516 -2.33 4.28 -7.63
CA ILE A 516 -1.08 3.52 -7.83
C ILE A 516 -0.60 3.04 -6.46
N HIS A 517 -0.48 1.73 -6.28
CA HIS A 517 0.02 1.09 -5.07
C HIS A 517 1.29 0.30 -5.37
N THR A 518 2.43 0.78 -4.87
CA THR A 518 3.73 0.09 -4.90
C THR A 518 4.73 0.77 -3.95
N GLY A 519 5.87 0.13 -3.66
CA GLY A 519 6.94 0.65 -2.81
C GLY A 519 8.35 0.57 -3.41
N SER A 520 9.33 0.38 -2.53
CA SER A 520 10.78 0.31 -2.79
C SER A 520 11.25 -0.89 -3.63
N ARG A 521 10.36 -1.83 -3.95
CA ARG A 521 10.66 -3.02 -4.77
C ARG A 521 11.74 -3.88 -4.10
N GLY A 522 12.56 -4.58 -4.88
CA GLY A 522 13.65 -5.42 -4.38
C GLY A 522 14.77 -4.66 -3.66
N LEU A 523 14.81 -3.32 -3.72
CA LEU A 523 15.82 -2.52 -3.03
C LEU A 523 15.55 -2.43 -1.53
N GLY A 524 14.37 -1.95 -1.11
CA GLY A 524 14.05 -1.84 0.31
C GLY A 524 13.88 -3.21 0.97
N HIS A 525 13.39 -4.22 0.25
CA HIS A 525 13.41 -5.60 0.73
C HIS A 525 14.83 -6.04 1.10
N GLN A 526 15.83 -5.73 0.25
CA GLN A 526 17.21 -6.09 0.56
C GLN A 526 17.76 -5.25 1.72
N VAL A 527 17.45 -3.95 1.81
CA VAL A 527 17.80 -3.11 2.97
C VAL A 527 17.24 -3.68 4.27
N ALA A 528 16.00 -4.17 4.28
CA ALA A 528 15.39 -4.83 5.44
C ALA A 528 16.08 -6.17 5.76
N THR A 529 16.36 -7.01 4.76
CA THR A 529 17.10 -8.27 4.92
C THR A 529 18.50 -8.04 5.50
N ASP A 530 19.27 -7.12 4.90
CA ASP A 530 20.63 -6.79 5.32
C ASP A 530 20.65 -6.25 6.76
N ALA A 531 19.66 -5.42 7.12
CA ALA A 531 19.51 -4.87 8.46
C ALA A 531 19.25 -5.96 9.52
N LEU A 532 18.34 -6.92 9.26
CA LEU A 532 18.05 -8.01 10.22
C LEU A 532 19.33 -8.76 10.65
N THR A 533 20.18 -9.14 9.70
CA THR A 533 21.47 -9.81 9.98
C THR A 533 22.43 -8.95 10.82
N THR A 534 22.41 -7.62 10.66
CA THR A 534 23.19 -6.72 11.55
C THR A 534 22.56 -6.58 12.94
N MET A 535 21.23 -6.66 13.04
CA MET A 535 20.50 -6.43 14.27
C MET A 535 20.47 -7.63 15.22
N GLU A 536 20.45 -8.88 14.73
CA GLU A 536 20.67 -10.06 15.60
C GLU A 536 22.01 -9.94 16.36
N ARG A 537 23.05 -9.45 15.69
CA ARG A 537 24.38 -9.19 16.29
C ARG A 537 24.33 -8.01 17.27
N ALA A 538 23.55 -6.97 16.96
CA ALA A 538 23.34 -5.83 17.86
C ALA A 538 22.57 -6.22 19.13
N MET A 539 21.52 -7.04 19.03
CA MET A 539 20.77 -7.57 20.19
C MET A 539 21.66 -8.40 21.11
N SER A 540 22.49 -9.28 20.53
CA SER A 540 23.43 -10.13 21.26
C SER A 540 24.46 -9.29 22.05
N LYS A 541 24.95 -8.22 21.42
CA LYS A 541 25.86 -7.22 22.02
C LYS A 541 25.18 -6.40 23.14
N ASP A 542 23.96 -5.90 22.88
CA ASP A 542 23.23 -4.95 23.74
C ASP A 542 22.27 -5.64 24.73
N LYS A 543 22.32 -6.97 24.80
CA LYS A 543 21.48 -7.87 25.62
C LYS A 543 19.99 -7.56 25.53
N ILE A 544 19.49 -7.50 24.29
CA ILE A 544 18.06 -7.29 24.01
C ILE A 544 17.36 -8.65 23.95
N GLU A 545 16.71 -9.02 25.05
CA GLU A 545 15.81 -10.19 25.10
C GLU A 545 14.46 -9.85 24.44
N LEU A 546 13.98 -10.72 23.56
CA LEU A 546 12.71 -10.59 22.83
C LEU A 546 11.88 -11.87 22.95
N ASN A 547 10.56 -11.73 22.86
CA ASN A 547 9.63 -12.88 22.85
C ASN A 547 9.56 -13.59 21.48
N ASP A 548 10.19 -13.02 20.44
CA ASP A 548 10.13 -13.48 19.05
C ASP A 548 11.40 -12.97 18.31
N ARG A 549 12.11 -13.85 17.59
CA ARG A 549 13.30 -13.49 16.78
C ARG A 549 12.96 -12.54 15.63
N GLN A 550 11.74 -12.60 15.09
CA GLN A 550 11.27 -11.73 14.01
C GLN A 550 11.12 -10.26 14.42
N LEU A 551 11.16 -9.96 15.74
CA LEU A 551 11.21 -8.58 16.27
C LEU A 551 12.63 -7.99 16.31
N SER A 552 13.59 -8.59 15.60
CA SER A 552 15.00 -8.17 15.58
C SER A 552 15.17 -6.65 15.41
N CYS A 553 16.00 -6.06 16.28
CA CYS A 553 16.07 -4.62 16.47
C CYS A 553 17.43 -4.15 17.01
N ALA A 554 17.73 -2.87 16.88
CA ALA A 554 18.90 -2.21 17.47
C ALA A 554 18.48 -0.94 18.22
N ARG A 555 19.30 -0.47 19.18
CA ARG A 555 19.04 0.83 19.84
C ARG A 555 19.08 1.95 18.80
N ILE A 556 18.14 2.90 18.83
CA ILE A 556 18.09 4.02 17.86
C ILE A 556 19.41 4.82 17.87
N GLY A 557 20.02 4.98 19.04
CA GLY A 557 21.30 5.67 19.21
C GLY A 557 22.53 4.88 18.73
N SER A 558 22.43 3.58 18.44
CA SER A 558 23.57 2.75 18.03
C SER A 558 24.02 3.07 16.61
N ARG A 559 25.19 2.51 16.22
CA ARG A 559 25.67 2.56 14.84
C ARG A 559 24.68 1.83 13.92
N GLU A 560 24.31 0.60 14.27
CA GLU A 560 23.41 -0.26 13.48
C GLU A 560 22.01 0.35 13.33
N GLY A 561 21.48 1.00 14.37
CA GLY A 561 20.20 1.70 14.31
C GLY A 561 20.21 2.90 13.36
N LYS A 562 21.30 3.69 13.36
CA LYS A 562 21.48 4.84 12.46
C LYS A 562 21.70 4.45 11.01
N GLU A 563 22.57 3.46 10.77
CA GLU A 563 22.85 2.90 9.45
C GLU A 563 21.56 2.38 8.80
N TYR A 564 20.75 1.62 9.55
CA TYR A 564 19.44 1.16 9.06
C TYR A 564 18.48 2.31 8.76
N LEU A 565 18.31 3.29 9.65
CA LEU A 565 17.39 4.40 9.43
C LEU A 565 17.76 5.24 8.21
N ALA A 566 19.06 5.43 7.94
CA ALA A 566 19.54 6.14 6.75
C ALA A 566 19.34 5.32 5.46
N GLY A 567 19.65 4.03 5.47
CA GLY A 567 19.38 3.12 4.35
C GLY A 567 17.88 2.94 4.06
N MET A 568 17.05 2.92 5.10
CA MET A 568 15.58 2.92 5.02
C MET A 568 15.06 4.22 4.42
N ALA A 569 15.59 5.39 4.81
CA ALA A 569 15.23 6.67 4.21
C ALA A 569 15.61 6.73 2.71
N SER A 570 16.76 6.18 2.32
CA SER A 570 17.10 6.02 0.89
C SER A 570 16.16 5.05 0.16
N ALA A 571 15.78 3.92 0.77
CA ALA A 571 14.77 3.02 0.20
C ALA A 571 13.38 3.69 0.07
N ALA A 572 13.04 4.59 1.00
CA ALA A 572 11.83 5.40 0.92
C ALA A 572 11.88 6.41 -0.24
N ASN A 573 13.02 7.08 -0.46
CA ASN A 573 13.25 7.94 -1.61
C ASN A 573 13.08 7.17 -2.93
N PHE A 574 13.65 5.97 -3.06
CA PHE A 574 13.44 5.10 -4.22
C PHE A 574 11.95 4.81 -4.48
N ALA A 575 11.16 4.55 -3.45
CA ALA A 575 9.75 4.24 -3.57
C ALA A 575 8.89 5.42 -4.07
N TRP A 576 9.12 6.64 -3.56
CA TRP A 576 8.44 7.84 -4.06
C TRP A 576 8.82 8.13 -5.52
N VAL A 577 10.09 7.97 -5.88
CA VAL A 577 10.54 8.10 -7.28
C VAL A 577 9.90 7.01 -8.15
N ASN A 578 9.78 5.77 -7.68
CA ASN A 578 9.09 4.70 -8.39
C ASN A 578 7.61 5.04 -8.65
N ARG A 579 6.89 5.59 -7.66
CA ARG A 579 5.50 6.07 -7.85
C ARG A 579 5.41 7.27 -8.80
N SER A 580 6.38 8.18 -8.80
CA SER A 580 6.47 9.27 -9.80
C SER A 580 6.76 8.76 -11.21
N CYS A 581 7.69 7.82 -11.38
CA CYS A 581 7.94 7.14 -12.65
C CYS A 581 6.65 6.51 -13.23
N ILE A 582 5.86 5.82 -12.40
CA ILE A 582 4.58 5.23 -12.82
C ILE A 582 3.51 6.30 -13.07
N THR A 583 3.54 7.43 -12.36
CA THR A 583 2.69 8.61 -12.63
C THR A 583 2.96 9.16 -14.03
N ALA A 584 4.23 9.32 -14.43
CA ALA A 584 4.60 9.79 -15.77
C ALA A 584 4.18 8.80 -16.87
N LEU A 585 4.37 7.49 -16.66
CA LEU A 585 3.91 6.45 -17.59
C LEU A 585 2.38 6.44 -17.72
N THR A 586 1.65 6.60 -16.62
CA THR A 586 0.18 6.72 -16.59
C THR A 586 -0.30 7.96 -17.35
N ARG A 587 0.27 9.13 -17.04
CA ARG A 587 -0.01 10.40 -17.75
C ARG A 587 0.22 10.26 -19.26
N LYS A 588 1.30 9.59 -19.66
CA LYS A 588 1.58 9.31 -21.08
C LYS A 588 0.51 8.42 -21.72
N VAL A 589 0.15 7.28 -21.12
CA VAL A 589 -0.88 6.38 -21.68
C VAL A 589 -2.22 7.10 -21.84
N PHE A 590 -2.64 7.88 -20.84
CA PHE A 590 -3.85 8.70 -20.96
C PHE A 590 -3.74 9.73 -22.09
N ALA A 591 -2.60 10.41 -22.24
CA ALA A 591 -2.41 11.39 -23.32
C ALA A 591 -2.42 10.74 -24.72
N ASP A 592 -1.73 9.61 -24.86
CA ASP A 592 -1.68 8.82 -26.08
C ASP A 592 -3.07 8.24 -26.43
N MET A 593 -3.92 7.92 -25.45
CA MET A 593 -5.29 7.41 -25.67
C MET A 593 -6.33 8.51 -25.95
N PHE A 594 -6.42 9.53 -25.09
CA PHE A 594 -7.43 10.60 -25.18
C PHE A 594 -7.06 11.72 -26.16
N LYS A 595 -5.84 11.71 -26.72
CA LYS A 595 -5.31 12.74 -27.64
C LYS A 595 -5.36 14.16 -27.06
N ARG A 596 -5.17 14.26 -25.73
CA ARG A 596 -5.13 15.48 -24.91
C ARG A 596 -3.86 15.46 -24.08
N THR A 597 -3.33 16.62 -23.71
CA THR A 597 -2.23 16.68 -22.73
C THR A 597 -2.71 16.26 -21.33
N PRO A 598 -1.83 15.72 -20.47
CA PRO A 598 -2.18 15.43 -19.08
C PRO A 598 -2.63 16.68 -18.30
N GLU A 599 -2.13 17.85 -18.67
CA GLU A 599 -2.52 19.16 -18.16
C GLU A 599 -3.96 19.51 -18.58
N GLU A 600 -4.36 19.33 -19.84
CA GLU A 600 -5.75 19.50 -20.31
C GLU A 600 -6.72 18.50 -19.67
N MET A 601 -6.23 17.35 -19.21
CA MET A 601 -7.00 16.35 -18.45
C MET A 601 -6.92 16.56 -16.92
N GLU A 602 -6.24 17.61 -16.45
CA GLU A 602 -6.01 17.91 -15.03
C GLU A 602 -5.47 16.71 -14.22
N MET A 603 -4.49 15.99 -14.78
CA MET A 603 -3.90 14.77 -14.19
C MET A 603 -2.97 15.05 -12.98
N HIS A 604 -3.41 15.92 -12.08
CA HIS A 604 -2.66 16.31 -10.88
C HIS A 604 -2.68 15.22 -9.82
N LEU A 605 -1.57 15.13 -9.07
CA LEU A 605 -1.52 14.37 -7.84
C LEU A 605 -2.49 14.96 -6.81
N VAL A 606 -3.31 14.11 -6.19
CA VAL A 606 -4.07 14.45 -4.97
C VAL A 606 -3.15 14.28 -3.77
N TYR A 607 -2.65 13.06 -3.55
CA TYR A 607 -1.66 12.81 -2.50
C TYR A 607 -0.86 11.53 -2.77
N ASP A 608 0.31 11.42 -2.16
CA ASP A 608 1.13 10.20 -2.07
C ASP A 608 1.50 9.97 -0.60
N VAL A 609 1.12 8.80 -0.06
CA VAL A 609 1.26 8.48 1.36
C VAL A 609 1.80 7.07 1.57
N CYS A 610 2.66 6.90 2.58
CA CYS A 610 3.29 5.63 2.91
C CYS A 610 2.56 4.88 4.04
N HIS A 611 2.67 3.55 4.04
CA HIS A 611 2.14 2.70 5.11
C HIS A 611 3.13 1.68 5.69
N ASN A 612 4.38 1.65 5.19
CA ASN A 612 5.49 0.84 5.71
C ASN A 612 6.71 1.76 5.95
N ILE A 613 6.88 2.31 7.15
CA ILE A 613 7.93 3.30 7.45
C ILE A 613 8.25 3.39 8.94
N ALA A 614 9.42 3.92 9.29
CA ALA A 614 9.64 4.55 10.59
C ALA A 614 9.95 6.04 10.38
N LYS A 615 9.26 6.94 11.08
CA LYS A 615 9.46 8.40 10.98
C LYS A 615 9.64 9.04 12.35
N VAL A 616 10.50 10.06 12.42
CA VAL A 616 10.74 10.82 13.65
C VAL A 616 9.76 12.00 13.70
N GLU A 617 8.80 11.93 14.62
CA GLU A 617 7.65 12.84 14.70
C GLU A 617 7.48 13.38 16.13
N GLU A 618 6.85 14.55 16.29
CA GLU A 618 6.60 15.16 17.60
C GLU A 618 5.16 14.89 18.07
N HIS A 619 5.02 14.29 19.26
CA HIS A 619 3.74 13.84 19.82
C HIS A 619 3.62 14.21 21.31
N SER A 620 2.41 14.50 21.77
CA SER A 620 2.16 14.85 23.19
C SER A 620 1.83 13.62 24.02
N ILE A 621 2.73 13.24 24.93
CA ILE A 621 2.61 12.06 25.80
C ILE A 621 2.45 12.55 27.24
N GLY A 622 1.29 12.29 27.85
CA GLY A 622 0.97 12.79 29.20
C GLY A 622 0.92 14.32 29.30
N GLY A 623 0.72 15.02 28.18
CA GLY A 623 0.78 16.49 28.10
C GLY A 623 2.19 17.07 27.87
N VAL A 624 3.22 16.22 27.75
CA VAL A 624 4.60 16.61 27.44
C VAL A 624 4.89 16.30 25.97
N MET A 625 5.34 17.28 25.19
CA MET A 625 5.82 17.04 23.83
C MET A 625 7.09 16.19 23.86
N LYS A 626 7.10 15.08 23.12
CA LYS A 626 8.24 14.20 22.92
C LYS A 626 8.49 13.95 21.45
N LYS A 627 9.77 13.76 21.10
CA LYS A 627 10.22 13.38 19.77
C LYS A 627 10.30 11.86 19.72
N LEU A 628 9.48 11.23 18.90
CA LEU A 628 9.30 9.77 18.87
C LEU A 628 9.68 9.21 17.49
N LEU A 629 10.30 8.03 17.45
CA LEU A 629 10.38 7.21 16.25
C LEU A 629 9.11 6.37 16.14
N VAL A 630 8.17 6.80 15.29
CA VAL A 630 6.90 6.13 15.03
C VAL A 630 7.08 5.13 13.89
N HIS A 631 7.08 3.84 14.25
CA HIS A 631 7.00 2.73 13.30
C HIS A 631 5.55 2.53 12.86
N ARG A 632 5.36 2.32 11.56
CA ARG A 632 4.08 2.03 10.91
C ARG A 632 4.29 0.93 9.87
N LYS A 633 3.47 -0.11 9.93
CA LYS A 633 3.54 -1.28 9.05
C LYS A 633 2.13 -1.72 8.67
N GLY A 634 1.75 -1.55 7.41
CA GLY A 634 0.35 -1.57 7.00
C GLY A 634 -0.49 -0.56 7.77
N SER A 635 0.04 0.63 8.04
CA SER A 635 -0.69 1.69 8.77
C SER A 635 -0.24 3.06 8.28
N THR A 636 -1.19 3.95 8.00
CA THR A 636 -0.94 5.19 7.25
C THR A 636 -0.85 6.38 8.21
N ARG A 637 -0.02 7.39 7.90
CA ARG A 637 -0.08 8.66 8.64
C ARG A 637 -1.38 9.41 8.32
N ALA A 638 -1.98 10.00 9.35
CA ALA A 638 -3.24 10.73 9.32
C ALA A 638 -3.14 12.00 10.20
N PHE A 639 -2.25 12.93 9.84
CA PHE A 639 -2.06 14.18 10.59
C PHE A 639 -3.32 15.08 10.56
N PRO A 640 -3.59 15.83 11.65
CA PRO A 640 -4.79 16.64 11.81
C PRO A 640 -4.78 17.91 10.93
N PRO A 641 -5.93 18.61 10.82
CA PRO A 641 -5.96 19.98 10.30
C PRO A 641 -4.92 20.89 10.98
N TYR A 642 -4.38 21.82 10.20
CA TYR A 642 -3.38 22.82 10.60
C TYR A 642 -2.04 22.27 11.12
N HIS A 643 -1.75 20.99 10.91
CA HIS A 643 -0.43 20.42 11.20
C HIS A 643 0.64 20.99 10.24
N PRO A 644 1.84 21.40 10.70
CA PRO A 644 2.83 22.08 9.84
C PRO A 644 3.32 21.24 8.64
N ASN A 645 3.27 19.91 8.75
CA ASN A 645 3.79 18.97 7.74
C ASN A 645 2.72 18.47 6.74
N ILE A 646 1.59 19.17 6.56
CA ILE A 646 0.59 18.84 5.52
C ILE A 646 0.52 19.96 4.45
N PRO A 647 0.13 19.66 3.20
CA PRO A 647 0.09 20.65 2.11
C PRO A 647 -0.72 21.91 2.47
N LYS A 648 -0.33 23.07 1.93
CA LYS A 648 -0.80 24.40 2.38
C LYS A 648 -2.29 24.66 2.11
N ASP A 649 -2.79 24.06 1.04
CA ASP A 649 -4.20 23.94 0.64
C ASP A 649 -4.96 22.97 1.54
N TYR A 650 -4.35 21.83 1.90
CA TYR A 650 -4.99 20.82 2.75
C TYR A 650 -4.98 21.15 4.25
N GLN A 651 -4.31 22.23 4.65
CA GLN A 651 -4.26 22.75 6.04
C GLN A 651 -5.64 22.78 6.72
N SER A 652 -6.71 23.19 6.03
CA SER A 652 -8.03 23.28 6.66
C SER A 652 -8.80 21.96 6.80
N ILE A 653 -8.39 20.90 6.09
CA ILE A 653 -9.14 19.63 6.00
C ILE A 653 -8.45 18.46 6.72
N GLY A 654 -7.13 18.56 6.96
CA GLY A 654 -6.30 17.48 7.50
C GLY A 654 -5.49 16.78 6.42
N GLN A 655 -4.55 15.91 6.80
CA GLN A 655 -3.77 15.16 5.81
C GLN A 655 -4.69 14.19 5.06
N PRO A 656 -4.64 14.13 3.71
CA PRO A 656 -5.27 13.05 2.97
C PRO A 656 -4.68 11.69 3.37
N VAL A 657 -5.56 10.69 3.40
CA VAL A 657 -5.23 9.29 3.64
C VAL A 657 -5.85 8.49 2.52
N LEU A 658 -5.04 7.67 1.84
CA LEU A 658 -5.44 6.88 0.70
C LEU A 658 -5.49 5.40 1.11
N ILE A 659 -6.70 4.83 1.14
CA ILE A 659 -6.93 3.45 1.60
C ILE A 659 -7.28 2.58 0.40
N GLY A 660 -6.40 1.62 0.12
CA GLY A 660 -6.57 0.67 -0.96
C GLY A 660 -7.57 -0.44 -0.61
N GLY A 661 -8.52 -0.70 -1.49
CA GLY A 661 -9.40 -1.87 -1.42
C GLY A 661 -8.69 -3.15 -1.90
N THR A 662 -9.32 -3.83 -2.85
CA THR A 662 -8.80 -4.97 -3.61
C THR A 662 -9.21 -4.81 -5.06
N MET A 663 -8.67 -5.64 -5.96
CA MET A 663 -8.99 -5.62 -7.40
C MET A 663 -10.48 -5.83 -7.77
N GLY A 664 -11.37 -6.00 -6.79
CA GLY A 664 -12.82 -6.06 -6.96
C GLY A 664 -13.62 -5.39 -5.83
N THR A 665 -13.01 -4.49 -5.05
CA THR A 665 -13.71 -3.75 -3.97
C THR A 665 -13.34 -2.27 -3.96
N CYS A 666 -14.17 -1.45 -3.32
CA CYS A 666 -13.95 -0.02 -3.24
C CYS A 666 -12.67 0.37 -2.48
N SER A 667 -12.01 1.42 -2.95
CA SER A 667 -10.99 2.16 -2.21
C SER A 667 -11.61 3.42 -1.59
N TYR A 668 -10.92 4.07 -0.66
CA TYR A 668 -11.42 5.28 0.02
C TYR A 668 -10.36 6.37 0.12
N VAL A 669 -10.81 7.62 0.14
CA VAL A 669 -10.02 8.77 0.61
C VAL A 669 -10.62 9.25 1.93
N LEU A 670 -9.77 9.37 2.94
CA LEU A 670 -10.10 9.90 4.26
C LEU A 670 -9.23 11.15 4.53
N VAL A 671 -9.50 11.84 5.64
CA VAL A 671 -8.58 12.82 6.23
C VAL A 671 -8.24 12.50 7.69
N GLY A 672 -7.06 12.94 8.14
CA GLY A 672 -6.61 12.85 9.53
C GLY A 672 -7.36 13.80 10.48
N THR A 673 -7.22 13.54 11.79
CA THR A 673 -8.04 14.16 12.85
C THR A 673 -7.24 14.45 14.12
N ASP A 674 -7.69 15.40 14.95
CA ASP A 674 -7.07 15.71 16.25
C ASP A 674 -7.13 14.52 17.22
N LYS A 675 -8.24 13.76 17.18
CA LYS A 675 -8.40 12.54 17.97
C LYS A 675 -7.42 11.47 17.50
N GLY A 676 -7.24 11.27 16.19
CA GLY A 676 -6.15 10.44 15.63
C GLY A 676 -4.76 10.91 16.06
N MET A 677 -4.49 12.22 16.09
CA MET A 677 -3.21 12.75 16.57
C MET A 677 -2.92 12.35 18.01
N THR A 678 -3.90 12.50 18.91
CA THR A 678 -3.75 12.18 20.35
C THR A 678 -3.89 10.69 20.70
N GLU A 679 -4.73 9.95 19.98
CA GLU A 679 -5.01 8.54 20.28
C GLU A 679 -4.05 7.58 19.54
N THR A 680 -3.69 7.85 18.29
CA THR A 680 -2.96 6.90 17.43
C THR A 680 -1.63 7.41 16.87
N PHE A 681 -1.03 8.42 17.50
CA PHE A 681 0.17 9.11 16.99
C PHE A 681 -0.06 9.64 15.56
N GLY A 682 -1.26 10.16 15.27
CA GLY A 682 -1.65 10.61 13.94
C GLY A 682 -1.59 9.48 12.91
N SER A 683 -2.25 8.35 13.18
CA SER A 683 -2.19 7.15 12.33
C SER A 683 -3.55 6.46 12.17
N THR A 684 -3.73 5.73 11.07
CA THR A 684 -4.95 4.96 10.75
C THR A 684 -4.59 3.71 9.94
N CYS A 685 -5.58 2.93 9.48
CA CYS A 685 -5.44 1.81 8.53
C CYS A 685 -4.69 2.16 7.23
N HIS A 686 -4.41 1.16 6.39
CA HIS A 686 -3.82 1.31 5.05
C HIS A 686 -4.62 0.67 3.91
N GLY A 687 -5.46 -0.32 4.23
CA GLY A 687 -6.24 -1.05 3.24
C GLY A 687 -7.26 -1.96 3.88
N ALA A 688 -7.79 -2.93 3.13
CA ALA A 688 -8.67 -3.95 3.69
C ALA A 688 -7.98 -4.85 4.75
N GLY A 689 -6.72 -5.21 4.53
CA GLY A 689 -6.01 -6.23 5.32
C GLY A 689 -6.51 -7.67 5.03
N ARG A 690 -5.63 -8.67 5.20
CA ARG A 690 -5.96 -10.05 4.79
C ARG A 690 -6.84 -10.76 5.82
N ALA A 691 -7.82 -11.51 5.33
CA ALA A 691 -8.63 -12.46 6.08
C ALA A 691 -8.20 -13.92 5.85
N LEU A 692 -7.54 -14.21 4.72
CA LEU A 692 -6.95 -15.52 4.40
C LEU A 692 -5.47 -15.39 4.04
N SER A 693 -4.65 -16.36 4.46
CA SER A 693 -3.27 -16.47 3.97
C SER A 693 -3.26 -16.81 2.47
N ARG A 694 -2.19 -16.45 1.73
CA ARG A 694 -2.09 -16.77 0.28
C ARG A 694 -2.25 -18.27 0.01
N ASN A 695 -1.71 -19.12 0.88
CA ASN A 695 -1.91 -20.58 0.82
C ASN A 695 -3.37 -20.99 1.02
N GLN A 696 -4.09 -20.36 1.95
CA GLN A 696 -5.53 -20.62 2.14
C GLN A 696 -6.35 -20.11 0.96
N SER A 697 -6.03 -18.95 0.39
CA SER A 697 -6.68 -18.41 -0.81
C SER A 697 -6.51 -19.36 -2.01
N ARG A 698 -5.28 -19.78 -2.33
CA ARG A 698 -5.01 -20.79 -3.39
C ARG A 698 -5.73 -22.13 -3.16
N LYS A 699 -5.88 -22.56 -1.90
CA LYS A 699 -6.60 -23.79 -1.54
C LYS A 699 -8.14 -23.66 -1.56
N LYS A 700 -8.70 -22.44 -1.62
CA LYS A 700 -10.16 -22.17 -1.46
C LYS A 700 -10.83 -21.50 -2.65
N LEU A 701 -10.11 -20.69 -3.44
CA LEU A 701 -10.67 -19.79 -4.44
C LEU A 701 -10.19 -20.16 -5.84
N ASP A 702 -11.12 -20.30 -6.79
CA ASP A 702 -10.80 -20.52 -8.19
C ASP A 702 -10.64 -19.20 -8.94
N HIS A 703 -9.47 -19.01 -9.54
CA HIS A 703 -9.13 -17.87 -10.38
C HIS A 703 -10.11 -17.63 -11.54
N VAL A 704 -10.71 -18.67 -12.15
CA VAL A 704 -11.66 -18.49 -13.27
C VAL A 704 -12.92 -17.79 -12.75
N GLN A 705 -13.50 -18.30 -11.66
CA GLN A 705 -14.69 -17.73 -11.03
C GLN A 705 -14.46 -16.29 -10.54
N VAL A 706 -13.26 -15.98 -10.04
CA VAL A 706 -12.88 -14.61 -9.66
C VAL A 706 -12.83 -13.70 -10.89
N LEU A 707 -12.20 -14.12 -11.99
CA LEU A 707 -12.16 -13.32 -13.24
C LEU A 707 -13.55 -13.13 -13.87
N GLU A 708 -14.38 -14.18 -13.89
CA GLU A 708 -15.75 -14.10 -14.39
C GLU A 708 -16.59 -13.12 -13.57
N ARG A 709 -16.49 -13.14 -12.23
CA ARG A 709 -17.17 -12.18 -11.37
C ARG A 709 -16.70 -10.75 -11.61
N LEU A 710 -15.38 -10.49 -11.61
CA LEU A 710 -14.84 -9.15 -11.88
C LEU A 710 -15.33 -8.59 -13.23
N LYS A 711 -15.42 -9.45 -14.25
CA LYS A 711 -15.98 -9.10 -15.56
C LYS A 711 -17.48 -8.80 -15.49
N ASN A 712 -18.26 -9.55 -14.71
CA ASN A 712 -19.69 -9.30 -14.49
C ASN A 712 -19.92 -7.99 -13.70
N ASP A 713 -19.01 -7.65 -12.78
CA ASP A 713 -18.97 -6.37 -12.05
C ASP A 713 -18.49 -5.20 -12.95
N GLY A 714 -18.13 -5.47 -14.21
CA GLY A 714 -17.73 -4.48 -15.21
C GLY A 714 -16.27 -4.00 -15.10
N ILE A 715 -15.41 -4.76 -14.42
CA ILE A 715 -14.02 -4.39 -14.13
C ILE A 715 -13.06 -5.00 -15.17
N SER A 716 -12.37 -4.15 -15.93
CA SER A 716 -11.37 -4.55 -16.92
C SER A 716 -10.03 -4.89 -16.26
N ILE A 717 -9.69 -6.17 -16.12
CA ILE A 717 -8.49 -6.62 -15.40
C ILE A 717 -7.36 -7.09 -16.34
N ARG A 718 -6.10 -6.80 -15.96
CA ARG A 718 -4.87 -7.37 -16.52
C ARG A 718 -3.95 -7.85 -15.39
N VAL A 719 -3.45 -9.09 -15.50
CA VAL A 719 -2.59 -9.75 -14.49
C VAL A 719 -1.36 -10.36 -15.14
N ALA A 720 -0.21 -10.33 -14.45
CA ALA A 720 1.02 -10.97 -14.93
C ALA A 720 0.96 -12.51 -14.90
N SER A 721 0.16 -13.10 -14.00
CA SER A 721 -0.10 -14.55 -13.94
C SER A 721 -1.53 -14.81 -13.44
N PRO A 722 -2.30 -15.73 -14.07
CA PRO A 722 -3.64 -16.09 -13.61
C PRO A 722 -3.68 -16.69 -12.19
N MET A 723 -2.60 -17.32 -11.71
CA MET A 723 -2.56 -17.93 -10.38
C MET A 723 -2.54 -16.88 -9.24
N LEU A 724 -2.01 -15.68 -9.52
CA LEU A 724 -1.99 -14.56 -8.57
C LEU A 724 -3.40 -13.97 -8.35
N VAL A 725 -4.35 -14.22 -9.24
CA VAL A 725 -5.75 -13.81 -9.08
C VAL A 725 -6.36 -14.48 -7.84
N ALA A 726 -6.15 -15.79 -7.65
CA ALA A 726 -6.70 -16.53 -6.51
C ALA A 726 -6.10 -16.05 -5.18
N GLU A 727 -4.79 -15.75 -5.15
CA GLU A 727 -4.11 -15.25 -3.95
C GLU A 727 -4.63 -13.90 -3.46
N GLU A 728 -5.15 -13.07 -4.37
CA GLU A 728 -5.41 -11.66 -4.16
C GLU A 728 -6.89 -11.28 -4.40
N ALA A 729 -7.74 -12.28 -4.60
CA ALA A 729 -9.19 -12.16 -4.74
C ALA A 729 -9.84 -11.41 -3.56
N PRO A 730 -10.95 -10.67 -3.76
CA PRO A 730 -11.65 -9.95 -2.69
C PRO A 730 -11.85 -10.73 -1.38
N GLU A 731 -12.25 -12.00 -1.46
CA GLU A 731 -12.53 -12.88 -0.32
C GLU A 731 -11.26 -13.31 0.45
N SER A 732 -10.08 -12.98 -0.06
CA SER A 732 -8.81 -13.11 0.67
C SER A 732 -8.60 -12.00 1.70
N TYR A 733 -9.40 -10.94 1.64
CA TYR A 733 -9.32 -9.74 2.46
C TYR A 733 -10.54 -9.60 3.37
N LYS A 734 -10.42 -8.74 4.37
CA LYS A 734 -11.56 -8.28 5.16
C LYS A 734 -12.44 -7.37 4.29
N ASN A 735 -13.67 -7.12 4.74
CA ASN A 735 -14.46 -6.04 4.17
C ASN A 735 -13.80 -4.69 4.48
N VAL A 736 -13.39 -3.97 3.44
CA VAL A 736 -12.77 -2.64 3.54
C VAL A 736 -13.70 -1.60 4.17
N THR A 737 -15.01 -1.68 3.93
CA THR A 737 -15.97 -0.74 4.52
C THR A 737 -16.02 -0.88 6.04
N ASP A 738 -16.03 -2.10 6.58
CA ASP A 738 -16.02 -2.33 8.04
C ASP A 738 -14.73 -1.79 8.70
N VAL A 739 -13.60 -1.84 7.99
CA VAL A 739 -12.33 -1.25 8.42
C VAL A 739 -12.39 0.28 8.45
N ILE A 740 -12.95 0.89 7.41
CA ILE A 740 -13.11 2.35 7.32
C ILE A 740 -14.09 2.87 8.37
N ASP A 741 -15.25 2.23 8.50
CA ASP A 741 -16.28 2.63 9.46
C ASP A 741 -15.78 2.48 10.90
N THR A 742 -15.04 1.41 11.20
CA THR A 742 -14.33 1.30 12.49
C THR A 742 -13.36 2.46 12.73
N CYS A 743 -12.64 2.95 11.70
CA CYS A 743 -11.73 4.09 11.84
C CYS A 743 -12.45 5.42 12.05
N GLU A 744 -13.64 5.59 11.47
CA GLU A 744 -14.48 6.79 11.66
C GLU A 744 -15.23 6.79 13.00
N ASP A 745 -15.75 5.65 13.44
CA ASP A 745 -16.37 5.47 14.76
C ASP A 745 -15.33 5.55 15.89
N ALA A 746 -14.12 5.02 15.67
CA ALA A 746 -12.96 5.30 16.52
C ALA A 746 -12.54 6.78 16.43
N GLY A 747 -12.94 7.50 15.37
CA GLY A 747 -12.67 8.92 15.14
C GLY A 747 -11.20 9.23 14.89
N ILE A 748 -10.42 8.27 14.38
CA ILE A 748 -8.98 8.44 14.12
C ILE A 748 -8.71 9.02 12.72
N SER A 749 -9.61 8.73 11.78
CA SER A 749 -9.70 9.34 10.45
C SER A 749 -11.17 9.53 10.08
N ARG A 750 -11.45 10.27 8.99
CA ARG A 750 -12.82 10.67 8.61
C ARG A 750 -13.01 10.52 7.10
N LYS A 751 -14.09 9.87 6.66
CA LYS A 751 -14.37 9.64 5.23
C LYS A 751 -14.53 10.94 4.45
N VAL A 752 -14.06 10.93 3.19
CA VAL A 752 -14.21 12.02 2.24
C VAL A 752 -14.83 11.56 0.92
N VAL A 753 -14.25 10.55 0.25
CA VAL A 753 -14.87 9.87 -0.90
C VAL A 753 -14.67 8.36 -0.88
N LYS A 754 -15.60 7.65 -1.53
CA LYS A 754 -15.51 6.25 -1.93
C LYS A 754 -15.16 6.18 -3.41
N LEU A 755 -14.28 5.27 -3.78
CA LEU A 755 -13.80 5.03 -5.14
C LEU A 755 -14.10 3.58 -5.52
N ARG A 756 -14.73 3.30 -6.67
CA ARG A 756 -14.87 1.91 -7.18
C ARG A 756 -13.91 1.65 -8.36
N PRO A 757 -13.23 0.50 -8.41
CA PRO A 757 -12.41 0.14 -9.57
C PRO A 757 -13.28 -0.09 -10.80
N VAL A 758 -12.77 0.31 -11.96
CA VAL A 758 -13.36 0.00 -13.28
C VAL A 758 -12.34 -0.58 -14.26
N ALA A 759 -11.04 -0.41 -14.00
CA ALA A 759 -9.97 -1.18 -14.60
C ALA A 759 -8.82 -1.41 -13.60
N VAL A 760 -8.16 -2.58 -13.65
CA VAL A 760 -7.11 -2.98 -12.70
C VAL A 760 -5.92 -3.60 -13.44
N ILE A 761 -4.72 -3.10 -13.16
CA ILE A 761 -3.42 -3.58 -13.65
C ILE A 761 -2.65 -4.14 -12.45
N LYS A 762 -2.33 -5.43 -12.46
CA LYS A 762 -1.73 -6.16 -11.34
C LYS A 762 -0.61 -7.11 -11.82
N GLY A 763 0.32 -7.45 -10.94
CA GLY A 763 1.50 -8.26 -11.27
C GLY A 763 1.87 -9.32 -10.25
#